data_AF-A0A9N9FP00-F1
#
_entry.id   AF-A0A9N9FP00-F1
#
_cell.length_a   1.000
_cell.length_b   1.000
_cell.length_c   1.000
_cell.angle_alpha   90.00
_cell.angle_beta   90.00
_cell.angle_gamma   90.00
#
_symmetry.space_group_name_H-M   'P 1'
#
loop_
_entity.id
_entity.type
_entity.pdbx_description
1 polymer ?
#
loop_
_entity_poly.entity_id
_entity_poly.type
_entity_poly.pdbx_seq_one_letter_code
_entity_poly.pdbx_strand_id
1 'polypeptide(L)'
;MANKDIKSHNNCCRNKSEHSKVKEKPSHNELELEFVNEVHIKAFAKALSNDPESDQTEHIAAVTDFMPTRQKVKTKKAPKEFEGYSYHIIRYPLMSLIFAIIFLELFLYILIRQIVNFWEYFYQWRGKCRLLREKMRNTKNYEDWIVAAKEIDTHFKYDEWKKEIPYGYYDYSLLLKVDRDLRSLRQGATENPQKLINVLQNCVKHNYAGIENVRLYSHSYYGTKNVVEEYVNEVTQSLEFARATKSLSIKEKHELFKNTYKNYGRSALCLSGGASFGYYHLGVVKALFDAKLLPSVFSGTSAGGLIAALICVRTDEELDQILTPELYTRLTPCSDPFLVWCKRWWKTGARFDACDWARKVQWITRGSLTFKEAYERTGRILNISVIPYDPHSPPKVINYITAPDCVIWSAVIASAAVPGILNPVVLMQKLKDGSIIPYNYGYKWKDGSLRTDIPVQPLNMHFNVKNTVVSQVNPHIHLFFYAPRGSVGRPVTHRHGKGWRGGFLVASIEQYLKLDLNKWLKWIRDLDLLPKVADQDWSSIWLQKFEGNITIWPHSSFLDFFYILTDPDRERLARMITVGQRVTWPKLHMISNRLRIERAIQKGRETIRRELRQQRYHDVNNRFSERNGDVGSSINHINDFREHNAVSPTISNEGTDDLSRLDDDLDDYLGDEDSVDVGIDCYYDDGSSKTGSFESDNVPYDSSSSSDDDYSAYDDINSHHEYDPLTL
;
A
#
# COMPACT_ATOMS: atom_id res chain seq x y z
N MET A 1 -16.04 -24.57 77.79
CA MET A 1 -14.91 -23.69 77.40
C MET A 1 -15.26 -23.09 76.04
N ALA A 2 -15.36 -21.76 76.02
CA ALA A 2 -15.72 -20.76 74.99
C ALA A 2 -15.94 -21.15 73.51
N ASN A 3 -16.75 -20.45 72.70
CA ASN A 3 -18.01 -19.70 72.84
C ASN A 3 -18.37 -19.30 71.38
N LYS A 4 -19.65 -19.46 70.94
CA LYS A 4 -20.38 -18.59 69.95
C LYS A 4 -19.82 -18.45 68.50
N ASP A 5 -20.55 -18.29 67.39
CA ASP A 5 -21.94 -17.92 67.07
C ASP A 5 -22.27 -18.27 65.58
N ILE A 6 -23.52 -18.73 65.35
CA ILE A 6 -24.56 -18.28 64.37
C ILE A 6 -24.18 -17.92 62.89
N LYS A 7 -24.79 -18.63 61.91
CA LYS A 7 -25.49 -18.19 60.64
C LYS A 7 -25.37 -19.25 59.52
N SER A 8 -26.44 -19.93 59.08
CA SER A 8 -27.58 -19.54 58.20
C SER A 8 -27.32 -19.66 56.68
N HIS A 9 -28.10 -20.55 56.04
CA HIS A 9 -28.60 -20.59 54.65
C HIS A 9 -27.72 -20.20 53.45
N ASN A 10 -27.52 -21.19 52.56
CA ASN A 10 -27.28 -21.11 51.10
C ASN A 10 -27.34 -22.58 50.59
N ASN A 11 -27.77 -22.99 49.40
CA ASN A 11 -28.31 -22.39 48.18
C ASN A 11 -28.92 -23.59 47.39
N CYS A 12 -30.13 -23.45 46.87
CA CYS A 12 -30.42 -23.25 45.44
C CYS A 12 -30.52 -24.53 44.58
N CYS A 13 -31.70 -24.67 43.99
CA CYS A 13 -32.18 -25.78 43.19
C CYS A 13 -31.47 -25.89 41.83
N ARG A 14 -31.31 -27.14 41.40
CA ARG A 14 -30.97 -27.58 40.04
C ARG A 14 -31.84 -26.88 39.00
N ASN A 15 -31.21 -26.17 38.06
CA ASN A 15 -31.74 -25.96 36.72
C ASN A 15 -30.64 -26.25 35.69
N LYS A 16 -31.03 -27.01 34.66
CA LYS A 16 -30.22 -27.46 33.53
C LYS A 16 -29.66 -26.25 32.78
N SER A 17 -28.34 -26.20 32.57
CA SER A 17 -27.74 -25.43 31.48
C SER A 17 -27.20 -26.41 30.44
N GLU A 18 -27.87 -26.45 29.30
CA GLU A 18 -27.39 -27.09 28.09
C GLU A 18 -26.07 -26.42 27.68
N HIS A 19 -24.98 -27.17 27.73
CA HIS A 19 -23.78 -26.80 27.00
C HIS A 19 -24.11 -26.84 25.51
N SER A 20 -24.32 -25.67 24.92
CA SER A 20 -24.26 -25.46 23.48
C SER A 20 -22.87 -25.89 23.01
N LYS A 21 -22.80 -27.11 22.46
CA LYS A 21 -21.67 -27.55 21.66
C LYS A 21 -21.54 -26.56 20.50
N VAL A 22 -20.57 -25.67 20.60
CA VAL A 22 -20.05 -24.93 19.45
C VAL A 22 -19.64 -26.01 18.45
N LYS A 23 -20.39 -26.12 17.36
CA LYS A 23 -20.01 -26.96 16.22
C LYS A 23 -18.71 -26.38 15.68
N GLU A 24 -17.58 -26.96 16.05
CA GLU A 24 -16.33 -26.77 15.31
C GLU A 24 -16.61 -27.13 13.86
N LYS A 25 -16.59 -26.13 12.97
CA LYS A 25 -16.61 -26.37 11.52
C LYS A 25 -15.39 -27.24 11.21
N PRO A 26 -15.50 -28.28 10.37
CA PRO A 26 -14.31 -29.01 9.94
C PRO A 26 -13.37 -28.03 9.24
N SER A 27 -12.20 -27.79 9.84
CA SER A 27 -11.17 -26.94 9.24
C SER A 27 -10.54 -27.71 8.08
N HIS A 28 -11.15 -27.60 6.89
CA HIS A 28 -10.55 -28.09 5.66
C HIS A 28 -9.19 -27.42 5.47
N ASN A 29 -8.16 -28.22 5.15
CA ASN A 29 -6.82 -27.71 4.86
C ASN A 29 -6.89 -26.82 3.61
N GLU A 30 -6.68 -25.52 3.75
CA GLU A 30 -6.80 -24.54 2.66
C GLU A 30 -5.86 -24.84 1.46
N LEU A 31 -4.77 -25.57 1.69
CA LEU A 31 -3.83 -25.97 0.63
C LEU A 31 -4.38 -27.03 -0.32
N GLU A 32 -5.37 -27.83 0.12
CA GLU A 32 -5.95 -28.94 -0.66
C GLU A 32 -7.09 -28.49 -1.58
N LEU A 33 -7.68 -27.32 -1.33
CA LEU A 33 -8.80 -26.80 -2.10
C LEU A 33 -8.40 -26.42 -3.54
N GLU A 34 -9.28 -26.71 -4.49
CA GLU A 34 -9.16 -26.26 -5.88
C GLU A 34 -10.26 -25.26 -6.23
N PHE A 35 -9.87 -24.16 -6.89
CA PHE A 35 -10.76 -23.04 -7.23
C PHE A 35 -10.85 -22.77 -8.74
N VAL A 36 -10.35 -23.71 -9.56
CA VAL A 36 -10.19 -23.49 -11.00
C VAL A 36 -11.56 -23.53 -11.69
N ASN A 37 -11.84 -22.51 -12.51
CA ASN A 37 -13.04 -22.46 -13.34
C ASN A 37 -12.67 -22.45 -14.82
N GLU A 38 -12.83 -23.61 -15.48
CA GLU A 38 -12.48 -23.81 -16.89
C GLU A 38 -13.32 -22.99 -17.86
N VAL A 39 -14.57 -22.64 -17.51
CA VAL A 39 -15.42 -21.79 -18.37
C VAL A 39 -14.82 -20.40 -18.49
N HIS A 40 -14.33 -19.87 -17.37
CA HIS A 40 -13.70 -18.55 -17.30
C HIS A 40 -12.38 -18.51 -18.06
N ILE A 41 -11.60 -19.59 -18.00
CA ILE A 41 -10.33 -19.72 -18.74
C ILE A 41 -10.59 -19.80 -20.25
N LYS A 42 -11.63 -20.52 -20.69
CA LYS A 42 -12.02 -20.54 -22.11
C LYS A 42 -12.47 -19.17 -22.61
N ALA A 43 -13.22 -18.42 -21.80
CA ALA A 43 -13.61 -17.05 -22.12
C ALA A 43 -12.38 -16.13 -22.25
N PHE A 44 -11.40 -16.28 -21.36
CA PHE A 44 -10.13 -15.56 -21.41
C PHE A 44 -9.29 -15.92 -22.64
N ALA A 45 -9.18 -17.21 -22.98
CA ALA A 45 -8.48 -17.65 -24.18
C ALA A 45 -9.12 -17.06 -25.45
N LYS A 46 -10.46 -17.00 -25.50
CA LYS A 46 -11.21 -16.35 -26.59
C LYS A 46 -10.93 -14.85 -26.65
N ALA A 47 -10.90 -14.16 -25.51
CA ALA A 47 -10.57 -12.74 -25.43
C ALA A 47 -9.14 -12.45 -25.88
N LEU A 48 -8.17 -13.32 -25.56
CA LEU A 48 -6.78 -13.18 -26.01
C LEU A 48 -6.61 -13.42 -27.52
N SER A 49 -7.42 -14.31 -28.12
CA SER A 49 -7.37 -14.58 -29.56
C SER A 49 -8.05 -13.49 -30.40
N ASN A 50 -8.98 -12.75 -29.81
CA ASN A 50 -9.67 -11.66 -30.48
C ASN A 50 -8.76 -10.42 -30.44
N ASP A 51 -8.20 -10.03 -31.58
CA ASP A 51 -7.51 -8.74 -31.68
C ASP A 51 -8.56 -7.61 -31.69
N PRO A 52 -8.43 -6.59 -30.80
CA PRO A 52 -9.36 -5.45 -30.78
C PRO A 52 -9.34 -4.64 -32.09
N GLU A 53 -8.33 -4.83 -32.94
CA GLU A 53 -8.25 -4.23 -34.29
C GLU A 53 -9.13 -4.92 -35.35
N SER A 54 -9.82 -6.02 -35.01
CA SER A 54 -10.68 -6.74 -35.96
C SER A 54 -12.12 -6.19 -36.04
N ASP A 55 -12.53 -5.34 -35.09
CA ASP A 55 -13.80 -4.61 -35.17
C ASP A 55 -13.64 -3.36 -36.04
N GLN A 56 -14.54 -3.20 -37.01
CA GLN A 56 -14.51 -2.23 -38.12
C GLN A 56 -14.73 -0.75 -37.71
N THR A 57 -14.52 -0.38 -36.45
CA THR A 57 -14.58 1.03 -36.02
C THR A 57 -13.21 1.66 -36.19
N GLU A 58 -13.06 2.54 -37.19
CA GLU A 58 -11.86 3.33 -37.44
C GLU A 58 -11.50 4.19 -36.23
N HIS A 59 -10.64 3.67 -35.36
CA HIS A 59 -9.96 4.47 -34.34
C HIS A 59 -8.50 4.66 -34.73
N ILE A 60 -8.10 5.93 -34.79
CA ILE A 60 -6.73 6.38 -35.05
C ILE A 60 -5.92 6.09 -33.79
N ALA A 61 -5.26 4.94 -33.76
CA ALA A 61 -4.22 4.61 -32.78
C ALA A 61 -2.85 4.59 -33.46
N ALA A 62 -1.84 5.11 -32.77
CA ALA A 62 -0.45 4.99 -33.20
C ALA A 62 -0.03 3.51 -33.16
N VAL A 63 0.29 2.99 -34.33
CA VAL A 63 0.73 1.61 -34.55
C VAL A 63 2.07 1.38 -33.86
N THR A 64 2.11 0.52 -32.83
CA THR A 64 3.36 -0.01 -32.28
C THR A 64 3.28 -1.53 -32.22
N ASP A 65 4.23 -2.18 -32.90
CA ASP A 65 4.04 -3.49 -33.53
C ASP A 65 4.82 -4.56 -32.75
N PHE A 66 4.25 -4.98 -31.63
CA PHE A 66 4.60 -6.23 -30.94
C PHE A 66 3.50 -7.27 -31.17
N MET A 67 3.47 -7.79 -32.39
CA MET A 67 2.84 -9.08 -32.69
C MET A 67 3.86 -10.21 -32.49
N PRO A 68 3.42 -11.44 -32.19
CA PRO A 68 4.31 -12.59 -32.08
C PRO A 68 5.20 -12.70 -33.32
N THR A 69 6.51 -12.89 -33.09
CA THR A 69 7.63 -12.75 -34.04
C THR A 69 7.55 -13.56 -35.34
N ARG A 70 6.49 -14.32 -35.59
CA ARG A 70 6.32 -15.19 -36.77
C ARG A 70 4.89 -15.28 -37.33
N GLN A 71 3.99 -14.34 -37.05
CA GLN A 71 2.68 -14.30 -37.71
C GLN A 71 2.74 -13.32 -38.91
N LYS A 72 2.41 -13.78 -40.12
CA LYS A 72 2.41 -12.93 -41.33
C LYS A 72 1.22 -11.96 -41.25
N VAL A 73 1.47 -10.67 -41.05
CA VAL A 73 0.45 -9.60 -41.14
C VAL A 73 0.95 -8.48 -42.06
N LYS A 74 0.01 -7.82 -42.73
CA LYS A 74 0.25 -6.72 -43.69
C LYS A 74 0.67 -5.46 -42.93
N THR A 75 1.93 -5.03 -43.12
CA THR A 75 2.48 -3.83 -42.49
C THR A 75 1.78 -2.55 -43.00
N LYS A 76 1.08 -1.82 -42.12
CA LYS A 76 0.77 -0.40 -42.36
C LYS A 76 2.02 0.43 -42.00
N LYS A 77 2.38 1.40 -42.86
CA LYS A 77 3.57 2.25 -42.65
C LYS A 77 3.32 3.22 -41.49
N ALA A 78 4.16 3.17 -40.46
CA ALA A 78 4.18 4.15 -39.38
C ALA A 78 4.51 5.57 -39.89
N PRO A 79 4.00 6.63 -39.26
CA PRO A 79 4.50 7.98 -39.51
C PRO A 79 5.98 8.04 -39.09
N LYS A 80 6.85 8.43 -40.01
CA LYS A 80 8.26 8.66 -39.69
C LYS A 80 8.37 10.00 -38.95
N GLU A 81 8.56 9.96 -37.64
CA GLU A 81 9.07 11.10 -36.90
C GLU A 81 10.51 11.35 -37.40
N PHE A 82 10.74 12.48 -38.06
CA PHE A 82 12.05 12.83 -38.60
C PHE A 82 12.91 13.43 -37.47
N GLU A 83 13.52 12.57 -36.68
CA GLU A 83 14.60 12.91 -35.77
C GLU A 83 15.82 13.24 -36.65
N GLY A 84 16.18 14.52 -36.81
CA GLY A 84 17.11 14.99 -37.84
C GLY A 84 18.45 14.22 -37.94
N TYR A 85 19.18 14.37 -39.06
CA TYR A 85 20.41 13.63 -39.35
C TYR A 85 21.48 13.65 -38.23
N SER A 86 21.57 14.75 -37.47
CA SER A 86 22.47 14.87 -36.32
C SER A 86 22.20 13.81 -35.25
N TYR A 87 20.94 13.49 -35.00
CA TYR A 87 20.54 12.48 -34.02
C TYR A 87 21.08 11.11 -34.42
N HIS A 88 20.85 10.67 -35.66
CA HIS A 88 21.31 9.34 -36.10
C HIS A 88 22.83 9.17 -36.10
N ILE A 89 23.59 10.24 -36.37
CA ILE A 89 25.06 10.20 -36.39
C ILE A 89 25.64 10.25 -34.97
N ILE A 90 25.11 11.14 -34.12
CA ILE A 90 25.68 11.43 -32.78
C ILE A 90 25.15 10.46 -31.71
N ARG A 91 23.96 9.88 -31.90
CA ARG A 91 23.32 9.01 -30.89
C ARG A 91 24.21 7.88 -30.40
N TYR A 92 24.76 7.07 -31.31
CA TYR A 92 25.56 5.91 -30.93
C TYR A 92 26.90 6.25 -30.26
N PRO A 93 27.72 7.20 -30.77
CA PRO A 93 28.94 7.59 -30.06
C PRO A 93 28.64 8.25 -28.72
N LEU A 94 27.60 9.09 -28.63
CA LEU A 94 27.15 9.69 -27.38
C LEU A 94 26.71 8.63 -26.36
N MET A 95 25.93 7.64 -26.81
CA MET A 95 25.51 6.52 -25.98
C MET A 95 26.67 5.70 -25.46
N SER A 96 27.63 5.38 -26.33
CA SER A 96 28.82 4.63 -25.92
C SER A 96 29.64 5.40 -24.88
N LEU A 97 29.76 6.73 -25.02
CA LEU A 97 30.44 7.58 -24.05
C LEU A 97 29.71 7.56 -22.70
N ILE A 98 28.40 7.79 -22.70
CA ILE A 98 27.60 7.82 -21.46
C ILE A 98 27.66 6.46 -20.75
N PHE A 99 27.51 5.35 -21.48
CA PHE A 99 27.61 4.02 -20.87
C PHE A 99 28.99 3.73 -20.31
N ALA A 100 30.07 4.19 -20.95
CA ALA A 100 31.42 4.07 -20.41
C ALA A 100 31.56 4.84 -19.08
N ILE A 101 30.99 6.04 -18.99
CA ILE A 101 30.97 6.84 -17.76
C ILE A 101 30.16 6.14 -16.66
N ILE A 102 28.92 5.71 -16.97
CA ILE A 102 28.07 4.95 -16.04
C ILE A 102 28.78 3.70 -15.53
N PHE A 103 29.46 2.96 -16.41
CA PHE A 103 30.19 1.76 -16.03
C PHE A 103 31.35 2.07 -15.06
N LEU A 104 32.13 3.11 -15.35
CA LEU A 104 33.23 3.55 -14.49
C LEU A 104 32.72 4.02 -13.11
N GLU A 105 31.66 4.83 -13.09
CA GLU A 105 31.03 5.32 -11.85
C GLU A 105 30.43 4.18 -11.04
N LEU A 106 29.76 3.22 -11.68
CA LEU A 106 29.22 2.04 -11.02
C LEU A 106 30.35 1.18 -10.43
N PHE A 107 31.46 1.02 -11.15
CA PHE A 107 32.64 0.32 -10.64
C PHE A 107 33.22 1.02 -9.40
N LEU A 108 33.43 2.34 -9.46
CA LEU A 108 33.90 3.15 -8.32
C LEU A 108 32.94 3.05 -7.12
N TYR A 109 31.63 3.11 -7.39
CA TYR A 109 30.59 2.97 -6.39
C TYR A 109 30.66 1.62 -5.67
N ILE A 110 30.75 0.52 -6.43
CA ILE A 110 30.88 -0.83 -5.86
C ILE A 110 32.18 -0.95 -5.05
N LEU A 111 33.29 -0.43 -5.57
CA LEU A 111 34.59 -0.47 -4.90
C LEU A 111 34.55 0.25 -3.53
N ILE A 112 33.99 1.46 -3.48
CA ILE A 112 33.81 2.21 -2.23
C ILE A 112 32.97 1.41 -1.23
N ARG A 113 31.88 0.79 -1.70
CA ARG A 113 31.05 -0.06 -0.84
C ARG A 113 31.80 -1.26 -0.27
N GLN A 114 32.66 -1.91 -1.05
CA GLN A 114 33.47 -3.02 -0.56
C GLN A 114 34.50 -2.55 0.47
N ILE A 115 35.11 -1.38 0.28
CA ILE A 115 36.02 -0.77 1.26
C ILE A 115 35.30 -0.53 2.59
N VAL A 116 34.11 0.08 2.58
CA VAL A 116 33.34 0.31 3.81
C VAL A 116 32.95 -1.01 4.48
N ASN A 117 32.47 -1.99 3.71
CA ASN A 117 32.10 -3.30 4.25
C ASN A 117 33.29 -4.02 4.89
N PHE A 118 34.45 -4.00 4.23
CA PHE A 118 35.69 -4.57 4.73
C PHE A 118 36.11 -3.88 6.03
N TRP A 119 36.13 -2.54 6.04
CA TRP A 119 36.48 -1.76 7.22
C TRP A 119 35.56 -2.05 8.41
N GLU A 120 34.24 -2.08 8.20
CA GLU A 120 33.28 -2.45 9.23
C GLU A 120 33.49 -3.88 9.75
N TYR A 121 33.76 -4.83 8.85
CA TYR A 121 34.04 -6.22 9.22
C TYR A 121 35.23 -6.33 10.17
N PHE A 122 36.34 -5.69 9.82
CA PHE A 122 37.59 -5.82 10.59
C PHE A 122 37.57 -5.01 11.88
N TYR A 123 36.99 -3.82 11.91
CA TYR A 123 37.09 -2.93 13.07
C TYR A 123 35.96 -3.13 14.09
N GLN A 124 34.71 -3.25 13.63
CA GLN A 124 33.55 -3.20 14.52
C GLN A 124 33.16 -4.57 15.10
N TRP A 125 33.31 -5.64 14.31
CA TRP A 125 32.72 -6.95 14.65
C TRP A 125 33.74 -7.89 15.30
N ARG A 126 34.40 -7.41 16.37
CA ARG A 126 35.31 -8.20 17.21
C ARG A 126 34.75 -8.42 18.63
N GLY A 127 35.18 -9.51 19.27
CA GLY A 127 34.87 -9.81 20.66
C GLY A 127 33.37 -9.89 20.98
N LYS A 128 32.95 -9.19 22.05
CA LYS A 128 31.58 -9.21 22.57
C LYS A 128 30.54 -8.70 21.57
N CYS A 129 30.87 -7.68 20.78
CA CYS A 129 29.97 -7.12 19.75
C CYS A 129 29.59 -8.17 18.69
N ARG A 130 30.54 -9.02 18.30
CA ARG A 130 30.30 -10.11 17.36
C ARG A 130 29.32 -11.13 17.94
N LEU A 131 29.57 -11.57 19.18
CA LEU A 131 28.74 -12.56 19.85
C LEU A 131 27.29 -12.08 20.04
N LEU A 132 27.09 -10.83 20.47
CA LEU A 132 25.74 -10.25 20.61
C LEU A 132 25.02 -10.16 19.26
N ARG A 133 25.73 -9.80 18.18
CA ARG A 133 25.16 -9.76 16.84
C ARG A 133 24.81 -11.15 16.31
N GLU A 134 25.66 -12.14 16.56
CA GLU A 134 25.38 -13.54 16.21
C GLU A 134 24.16 -14.05 16.97
N LYS A 135 24.05 -13.75 18.27
CA LYS A 135 22.85 -14.04 19.08
C LYS A 135 21.59 -13.42 18.46
N MET A 136 21.63 -12.12 18.12
CA MET A 136 20.50 -11.43 17.47
C MET A 136 20.17 -11.98 16.07
N ARG A 137 21.16 -12.45 15.29
CA ARG A 137 20.93 -13.04 13.96
C ARG A 137 20.35 -14.45 14.02
N ASN A 138 20.65 -15.19 15.09
CA ASN A 138 20.21 -16.56 15.26
C ASN A 138 18.82 -16.70 15.88
N THR A 139 18.18 -15.59 16.28
CA THR A 139 16.80 -15.62 16.78
C THR A 139 15.82 -16.10 15.70
N LYS A 140 14.79 -16.79 16.17
CA LYS A 140 13.69 -17.33 15.35
C LYS A 140 12.39 -16.55 15.56
N ASN A 141 12.19 -16.02 16.77
CA ASN A 141 10.99 -15.28 17.15
C ASN A 141 11.28 -13.79 17.32
N TYR A 142 10.24 -12.98 17.15
CA TYR A 142 10.33 -11.54 17.32
C TYR A 142 10.63 -11.14 18.78
N GLU A 143 10.02 -11.81 19.76
CA GLU A 143 10.24 -11.53 21.19
C GLU A 143 11.69 -11.74 21.60
N ASP A 144 12.30 -12.87 21.20
CA ASP A 144 13.72 -13.15 21.41
C ASP A 144 14.61 -12.12 20.71
N TRP A 145 14.20 -11.67 19.52
CA TRP A 145 14.90 -10.63 18.78
C TRP A 145 14.88 -9.30 19.54
N ILE A 146 13.76 -8.91 20.17
CA ILE A 146 13.67 -7.69 21.01
C ILE A 146 14.64 -7.79 22.19
N VAL A 147 14.70 -8.94 22.86
CA VAL A 147 15.62 -9.15 23.99
C VAL A 147 17.07 -8.99 23.54
N ALA A 148 17.46 -9.65 22.44
CA ALA A 148 18.80 -9.52 21.88
C ALA A 148 19.12 -8.09 21.40
N ALA A 149 18.15 -7.39 20.81
CA ALA A 149 18.31 -5.99 20.39
C ALA A 149 18.54 -5.05 21.58
N LYS A 150 17.81 -5.23 22.69
CA LYS A 150 18.00 -4.46 23.93
C LYS A 150 19.35 -4.75 24.58
N GLU A 151 19.83 -6.00 24.57
CA GLU A 151 21.19 -6.34 25.02
C GLU A 151 22.28 -5.63 24.21
N ILE A 152 22.06 -5.44 22.90
CA ILE A 152 22.99 -4.68 22.06
C ILE A 152 22.90 -3.18 22.36
N ASP A 153 21.68 -2.64 22.50
CA ASP A 153 21.46 -1.23 22.82
C ASP A 153 22.11 -0.84 24.15
N THR A 154 21.99 -1.67 25.18
CA THR A 154 22.66 -1.47 26.49
C THR A 154 24.18 -1.51 26.36
N HIS A 155 24.73 -2.42 25.55
CA HIS A 155 26.18 -2.53 25.33
C HIS A 155 26.76 -1.26 24.66
N PHE A 156 26.04 -0.68 23.70
CA PHE A 156 26.45 0.55 23.01
C PHE A 156 25.95 1.84 23.68
N LYS A 157 25.32 1.74 24.86
CA LYS A 157 24.74 2.85 25.63
C LYS A 157 23.68 3.66 24.87
N TYR A 158 22.95 3.03 23.95
CA TYR A 158 21.88 3.70 23.22
C TYR A 158 20.68 4.02 24.10
N ASP A 159 20.51 3.36 25.25
CA ASP A 159 19.45 3.68 26.20
C ASP A 159 19.66 5.04 26.90
N GLU A 160 20.90 5.48 27.06
CA GLU A 160 21.19 6.85 27.53
C GLU A 160 20.71 7.87 26.50
N TRP A 161 20.99 7.60 25.21
CA TRP A 161 20.48 8.43 24.12
C TRP A 161 18.95 8.46 24.05
N LYS A 162 18.23 7.36 24.36
CA LYS A 162 16.75 7.37 24.38
C LYS A 162 16.19 8.31 25.46
N LYS A 163 16.92 8.51 26.56
CA LYS A 163 16.59 9.44 27.65
C LYS A 163 16.95 10.90 27.34
N GLU A 164 17.98 11.14 26.53
CA GLU A 164 18.32 12.49 26.08
C GLU A 164 17.14 13.08 25.29
N ILE A 165 16.55 14.17 25.78
CA ILE A 165 15.46 14.89 25.11
C ILE A 165 15.94 15.63 23.84
N PRO A 166 16.96 16.51 23.90
CA PRO A 166 17.29 17.35 22.76
C PRO A 166 17.85 16.53 21.60
N TYR A 167 17.27 16.71 20.41
CA TYR A 167 17.74 16.09 19.18
C TYR A 167 17.24 16.86 17.95
N GLY A 168 18.10 17.10 16.96
CA GLY A 168 17.82 18.03 15.86
C GLY A 168 16.86 17.56 14.77
N TYR A 169 16.24 16.38 14.89
CA TYR A 169 15.35 15.81 13.86
C TYR A 169 13.87 15.78 14.23
N TYR A 170 13.51 16.38 15.37
CA TYR A 170 12.14 16.55 15.82
C TYR A 170 12.01 17.79 16.72
N ASP A 171 10.83 18.40 16.76
CA ASP A 171 10.55 19.52 17.66
C ASP A 171 10.14 18.99 19.04
N TYR A 172 11.16 18.73 19.87
CA TYR A 172 10.97 18.26 21.24
C TYR A 172 10.28 19.28 22.12
N SER A 173 10.41 20.58 21.83
CA SER A 173 9.87 21.65 22.66
C SER A 173 8.35 21.73 22.52
N LEU A 174 7.86 21.64 21.29
CA LEU A 174 6.43 21.56 20.98
C LEU A 174 5.83 20.27 21.54
N LEU A 175 6.50 19.14 21.33
CA LEU A 175 5.99 17.84 21.75
C LEU A 175 5.85 17.76 23.28
N LEU A 176 6.82 18.27 24.05
CA LEU A 176 6.71 18.31 25.51
C LEU A 176 5.63 19.26 26.04
N LYS A 177 5.32 20.34 25.32
CA LYS A 177 4.21 21.24 25.67
C LYS A 177 2.88 20.54 25.43
N VAL A 178 2.71 19.96 24.24
CA VAL A 178 1.49 19.24 23.86
C VAL A 178 1.23 18.04 24.76
N ASP A 179 2.26 17.27 25.12
CA ASP A 179 2.10 16.13 26.05
C ASP A 179 1.58 16.59 27.43
N ARG A 180 2.13 17.69 27.96
CA ARG A 180 1.68 18.31 29.21
C ARG A 180 0.24 18.82 29.12
N ASP A 181 -0.09 19.49 28.02
CA ASP A 181 -1.43 20.03 27.78
C ASP A 181 -2.46 18.91 27.64
N LEU A 182 -2.17 17.86 26.86
CA LEU A 182 -3.04 16.69 26.74
C LEU A 182 -3.25 15.99 28.08
N ARG A 183 -2.18 15.78 28.85
CA ARG A 183 -2.26 15.12 30.15
C ARG A 183 -3.08 15.92 31.17
N SER A 184 -2.84 17.23 31.25
CA SER A 184 -3.60 18.11 32.16
C SER A 184 -5.06 18.23 31.74
N LEU A 185 -5.34 18.40 30.44
CA LEU A 185 -6.70 18.45 29.91
C LEU A 185 -7.44 17.14 30.09
N ARG A 186 -6.78 15.99 29.96
CA ARG A 186 -7.40 14.67 30.21
C ARG A 186 -7.75 14.47 31.69
N GLN A 187 -6.88 14.91 32.61
CA GLN A 187 -7.15 14.82 34.05
C GLN A 187 -8.25 15.80 34.50
N GLY A 188 -8.30 16.99 33.91
CA GLY A 188 -9.34 18.01 34.16
C GLY A 188 -10.56 17.92 33.23
N ALA A 189 -10.66 16.88 32.39
CA ALA A 189 -11.60 16.84 31.27
C ALA A 189 -13.08 16.80 31.68
N THR A 190 -13.38 16.48 32.94
CA THR A 190 -14.73 16.57 33.49
C THR A 190 -15.29 17.99 33.45
N GLU A 191 -14.42 19.01 33.44
CA GLU A 191 -14.84 20.42 33.46
C GLU A 191 -14.91 21.04 32.05
N ASN A 192 -14.02 20.67 31.12
CA ASN A 192 -13.94 21.31 29.78
C ASN A 192 -13.45 20.35 28.66
N PRO A 193 -14.29 19.42 28.18
CA PRO A 193 -13.89 18.42 27.17
C PRO A 193 -13.62 19.02 25.77
N GLN A 194 -14.18 20.19 25.46
CA GLN A 194 -14.00 20.86 24.16
C GLN A 194 -12.55 21.33 23.92
N LYS A 195 -11.86 21.79 24.97
CA LYS A 195 -10.44 22.18 24.86
C LYS A 195 -9.56 21.00 24.46
N LEU A 196 -9.86 19.81 24.99
CA LEU A 196 -9.16 18.58 24.62
C LEU A 196 -9.36 18.23 23.15
N ILE A 197 -10.58 18.35 22.62
CA ILE A 197 -10.87 18.15 21.19
C ILE A 197 -10.02 19.07 20.32
N ASN A 198 -9.97 20.36 20.64
CA ASN A 198 -9.24 21.35 19.85
C ASN A 198 -7.74 21.05 19.81
N VAL A 199 -7.15 20.64 20.95
CA VAL A 199 -5.75 20.23 21.00
C VAL A 199 -5.54 18.94 20.19
N LEU A 200 -6.42 17.96 20.31
CA LEU A 200 -6.35 16.69 19.57
C LEU A 200 -6.43 16.90 18.04
N GLN A 201 -7.34 17.75 17.57
CA GLN A 201 -7.46 18.09 16.15
C GLN A 201 -6.17 18.73 15.60
N ASN A 202 -5.45 19.48 16.44
CA ASN A 202 -4.20 20.14 16.06
C ASN A 202 -2.99 19.20 16.11
N CYS A 203 -2.92 18.30 17.08
CA CYS A 203 -1.76 17.42 17.26
C CYS A 203 -1.82 16.16 16.39
N VAL A 204 -3.02 15.67 16.05
CA VAL A 204 -3.20 14.45 15.23
C VAL A 204 -3.11 14.80 13.75
N LYS A 205 -1.89 15.08 13.28
CA LYS A 205 -1.55 15.38 11.89
C LYS A 205 -0.43 14.45 11.40
N HIS A 206 -0.32 14.28 10.09
CA HIS A 206 0.78 13.52 9.50
C HIS A 206 2.14 14.13 9.87
N ASN A 207 3.06 13.30 10.37
CA ASN A 207 4.40 13.69 10.80
C ASN A 207 4.45 14.92 11.74
N TYR A 208 3.50 15.02 12.68
CA TYR A 208 3.46 16.09 13.67
C TYR A 208 4.77 16.18 14.47
N ALA A 209 5.35 17.38 14.60
CA ALA A 209 6.62 17.63 15.27
C ALA A 209 7.82 16.77 14.77
N GLY A 210 7.72 16.10 13.62
CA GLY A 210 8.78 15.25 13.08
C GLY A 210 8.89 13.85 13.72
N ILE A 211 7.86 13.37 14.41
CA ILE A 211 7.89 12.06 15.12
C ILE A 211 8.07 10.85 14.18
N GLU A 212 7.73 10.98 12.89
CA GLU A 212 7.83 9.90 11.90
C GLU A 212 9.19 9.90 11.18
N ASN A 213 10.13 10.76 11.60
CA ASN A 213 11.44 10.85 10.98
C ASN A 213 12.24 9.56 11.21
N VAL A 214 12.63 8.90 10.12
CA VAL A 214 13.44 7.67 10.11
C VAL A 214 14.73 7.80 10.92
N ARG A 215 15.31 9.01 11.01
CA ARG A 215 16.56 9.26 11.75
C ARG A 215 16.41 9.05 13.26
N LEU A 216 15.21 9.20 13.81
CA LEU A 216 14.93 8.88 15.21
C LEU A 216 15.03 7.38 15.44
N TYR A 217 14.47 6.58 14.54
CA TYR A 217 14.45 5.13 14.65
C TYR A 217 15.72 4.45 14.15
N SER A 218 16.66 5.20 13.55
CA SER A 218 17.93 4.63 13.10
C SER A 218 19.01 4.63 14.17
N HIS A 219 18.84 5.27 15.33
CA HIS A 219 19.89 5.38 16.35
C HIS A 219 20.01 4.16 17.29
N SER A 220 18.91 3.45 17.50
CA SER A 220 18.85 2.23 18.33
C SER A 220 18.41 1.03 17.50
N TYR A 221 18.72 -0.18 17.96
CA TYR A 221 18.19 -1.40 17.35
C TYR A 221 16.71 -1.59 17.66
N TYR A 222 16.26 -1.21 18.88
CA TYR A 222 14.85 -1.29 19.27
C TYR A 222 14.35 0.03 19.87
N GLY A 223 13.21 0.52 19.37
CA GLY A 223 12.55 1.73 19.86
C GLY A 223 13.16 3.03 19.34
N THR A 224 12.71 4.13 19.94
CA THR A 224 13.12 5.51 19.64
C THR A 224 13.28 6.31 20.94
N LYS A 225 13.34 7.64 20.86
CA LYS A 225 13.34 8.55 22.01
C LYS A 225 12.10 8.33 22.90
N ASN A 226 12.29 8.29 24.22
CA ASN A 226 11.20 8.09 25.19
C ASN A 226 10.10 9.14 25.06
N VAL A 227 10.48 10.39 24.76
CA VAL A 227 9.54 11.50 24.55
C VAL A 227 8.54 11.22 23.43
N VAL A 228 8.98 10.58 22.34
CA VAL A 228 8.10 10.21 21.21
C VAL A 228 7.16 9.07 21.63
N GLU A 229 7.65 8.09 22.37
CA GLU A 229 6.84 7.00 22.93
C GLU A 229 5.77 7.52 23.88
N GLU A 230 6.13 8.44 24.78
CA GLU A 230 5.21 9.08 25.73
C GLU A 230 4.11 9.84 25.00
N TYR A 231 4.45 10.64 23.98
CA TYR A 231 3.46 11.34 23.16
C TYR A 231 2.50 10.39 22.44
N VAL A 232 3.00 9.32 21.80
CA VAL A 232 2.14 8.33 21.13
C VAL A 232 1.19 7.67 22.13
N ASN A 233 1.68 7.36 23.34
CA ASN A 233 0.85 6.85 24.43
C ASN A 233 -0.24 7.85 24.86
N GLU A 234 0.13 9.10 25.12
CA GLU A 234 -0.80 10.13 25.62
C GLU A 234 -1.87 10.50 24.58
N VAL A 235 -1.49 10.62 23.29
CA VAL A 235 -2.45 10.85 22.20
C VAL A 235 -3.44 9.68 22.08
N THR A 236 -2.96 8.44 22.16
CA THR A 236 -3.82 7.25 22.10
C THR A 236 -4.82 7.24 23.27
N GLN A 237 -4.34 7.49 24.50
CA GLN A 237 -5.19 7.55 25.69
C GLN A 237 -6.20 8.70 25.62
N SER A 238 -5.79 9.86 25.09
CA SER A 238 -6.65 11.02 24.93
C SER A 238 -7.75 10.80 23.87
N LEU A 239 -7.45 10.12 22.77
CA LEU A 239 -8.46 9.70 21.78
C LEU A 239 -9.44 8.67 22.35
N GLU A 240 -8.95 7.70 23.12
CA GLU A 240 -9.80 6.72 23.80
C GLU A 240 -10.73 7.38 24.83
N PHE A 241 -10.21 8.37 25.57
CA PHE A 241 -10.98 9.17 26.51
C PHE A 241 -12.04 10.02 25.78
N ALA A 242 -11.67 10.72 24.69
CA ALA A 242 -12.60 11.52 23.90
C ALA A 242 -13.75 10.68 23.33
N ARG A 243 -13.47 9.43 22.96
CA ARG A 243 -14.50 8.46 22.56
C ARG A 243 -15.43 8.09 23.71
N ALA A 244 -14.88 7.70 24.87
CA ALA A 244 -15.65 7.16 26.00
C ALA A 244 -16.47 8.21 26.77
N THR A 245 -16.05 9.48 26.71
CA THR A 245 -16.62 10.58 27.48
C THR A 245 -18.09 10.85 27.10
N LYS A 246 -18.99 10.92 28.09
CA LYS A 246 -20.42 11.21 27.86
C LYS A 246 -20.76 12.70 27.79
N SER A 247 -19.86 13.58 28.21
CA SER A 247 -20.10 15.02 28.22
C SER A 247 -20.04 15.66 26.82
N LEU A 248 -19.55 14.95 25.81
CA LEU A 248 -19.49 15.41 24.43
C LEU A 248 -20.67 14.88 23.63
N SER A 249 -21.24 15.73 22.79
CA SER A 249 -22.28 15.31 21.86
C SER A 249 -21.71 14.35 20.80
N ILE A 250 -22.56 13.47 20.27
CA ILE A 250 -22.16 12.51 19.23
C ILE A 250 -21.73 13.22 17.95
N LYS A 251 -22.32 14.39 17.65
CA LYS A 251 -21.93 15.23 16.50
C LYS A 251 -20.50 15.77 16.64
N GLU A 252 -20.15 16.35 17.78
CA GLU A 252 -18.79 16.84 18.04
C GLU A 252 -17.75 15.71 17.98
N LYS A 253 -18.09 14.54 18.54
CA LYS A 253 -17.23 13.35 18.42
C LYS A 253 -17.07 12.91 16.97
N HIS A 254 -18.16 12.85 16.22
CA HIS A 254 -18.13 12.47 14.81
C HIS A 254 -17.22 13.41 14.02
N GLU A 255 -17.36 14.72 14.21
CA GLU A 255 -16.51 15.72 13.56
C GLU A 255 -15.03 15.59 13.96
N LEU A 256 -14.72 15.38 15.24
CA LEU A 256 -13.37 15.10 15.72
C LEU A 256 -12.76 13.90 14.96
N PHE A 257 -13.43 12.76 14.94
CA PHE A 257 -12.88 11.54 14.33
C PHE A 257 -12.86 11.60 12.80
N LYS A 258 -13.80 12.32 12.16
CA LYS A 258 -13.78 12.62 10.72
C LYS A 258 -12.57 13.49 10.34
N ASN A 259 -12.36 14.59 11.06
CA ASN A 259 -11.27 15.53 10.80
C ASN A 259 -9.89 14.93 11.11
N THR A 260 -9.75 14.24 12.25
CA THR A 260 -8.49 13.56 12.60
C THR A 260 -8.15 12.44 11.63
N TYR A 261 -9.12 11.69 11.11
CA TYR A 261 -8.89 10.70 10.07
C TYR A 261 -8.40 11.33 8.75
N LYS A 262 -9.04 12.41 8.29
CA LYS A 262 -8.61 13.16 7.09
C LYS A 262 -7.19 13.72 7.25
N ASN A 263 -6.88 14.29 8.42
CA ASN A 263 -5.58 14.91 8.71
C ASN A 263 -4.45 13.89 8.92
N TYR A 264 -4.72 12.82 9.67
CA TYR A 264 -3.71 11.80 9.96
C TYR A 264 -3.42 10.93 8.73
N GLY A 265 -4.45 10.51 7.99
CA GLY A 265 -4.35 9.60 6.86
C GLY A 265 -4.09 8.14 7.27
N ARG A 266 -4.09 7.25 6.27
CA ARG A 266 -3.91 5.79 6.45
C ARG A 266 -2.49 5.33 6.14
N SER A 267 -2.17 4.14 6.62
CA SER A 267 -0.97 3.40 6.22
C SER A 267 -1.29 2.36 5.13
N ALA A 268 -0.39 2.18 4.16
CA ALA A 268 -0.49 1.14 3.13
C ALA A 268 0.77 0.26 3.08
N LEU A 269 0.60 -1.03 2.77
CA LEU A 269 1.68 -1.95 2.45
C LEU A 269 1.80 -2.08 0.92
N CYS A 270 2.92 -1.60 0.37
CA CYS A 270 3.21 -1.65 -1.05
C CYS A 270 4.24 -2.75 -1.33
N LEU A 271 3.88 -3.73 -2.14
CA LEU A 271 4.72 -4.87 -2.54
C LEU A 271 5.20 -4.66 -3.98
N SER A 272 6.50 -4.44 -4.12
CA SER A 272 7.14 -4.20 -5.42
C SER A 272 7.20 -5.45 -6.30
N GLY A 273 7.40 -5.26 -7.61
CA GLY A 273 7.81 -6.31 -8.53
C GLY A 273 9.20 -6.91 -8.19
N GLY A 274 9.54 -8.03 -8.83
CA GLY A 274 10.87 -8.64 -8.70
C GLY A 274 10.97 -10.13 -9.04
N ALA A 275 10.08 -10.66 -9.88
CA ALA A 275 10.02 -12.08 -10.24
C ALA A 275 10.03 -13.00 -9.00
N SER A 276 10.85 -14.07 -8.97
CA SER A 276 10.86 -14.99 -7.81
C SER A 276 11.33 -14.33 -6.50
N PHE A 277 12.00 -13.18 -6.53
CA PHE A 277 12.31 -12.42 -5.31
C PHE A 277 11.05 -11.91 -4.61
N GLY A 278 9.90 -11.84 -5.30
CA GLY A 278 8.60 -11.57 -4.71
C GLY A 278 8.23 -12.49 -3.54
N TYR A 279 8.78 -13.71 -3.47
CA TYR A 279 8.52 -14.61 -2.34
C TYR A 279 9.13 -14.13 -1.01
N TYR A 280 10.08 -13.19 -1.02
CA TYR A 280 10.52 -12.53 0.21
C TYR A 280 9.41 -11.70 0.87
N HIS A 281 8.41 -11.21 0.11
CA HIS A 281 7.25 -10.51 0.66
C HIS A 281 6.46 -11.37 1.63
N LEU A 282 6.40 -12.70 1.43
CA LEU A 282 5.72 -13.61 2.35
C LEU A 282 6.29 -13.49 3.76
N GLY A 283 7.61 -13.33 3.91
CA GLY A 283 8.25 -13.12 5.21
C GLY A 283 7.93 -11.75 5.82
N VAL A 284 7.86 -10.70 5.00
CA VAL A 284 7.48 -9.35 5.46
C VAL A 284 6.05 -9.34 5.97
N VAL A 285 5.14 -9.94 5.19
CA VAL A 285 3.73 -10.10 5.52
C VAL A 285 3.56 -10.95 6.77
N LYS A 286 4.24 -12.09 6.86
CA LYS A 286 4.24 -12.96 8.05
C LYS A 286 4.65 -12.18 9.29
N ALA A 287 5.76 -11.42 9.25
CA ALA A 287 6.18 -10.63 10.41
C ALA A 287 5.18 -9.54 10.81
N LEU A 288 4.54 -8.88 9.85
CA LEU A 288 3.48 -7.90 10.13
C LEU A 288 2.21 -8.58 10.65
N PHE A 289 1.86 -9.75 10.12
CA PHE A 289 0.69 -10.54 10.52
C PHE A 289 0.84 -11.06 11.95
N ASP A 290 1.97 -11.72 12.26
CA ASP A 290 2.30 -12.26 13.58
C ASP A 290 2.29 -11.15 14.65
N ALA A 291 2.80 -9.96 14.31
CA ALA A 291 2.79 -8.80 15.19
C ALA A 291 1.43 -8.07 15.26
N LYS A 292 0.43 -8.52 14.50
CA LYS A 292 -0.86 -7.85 14.31
C LYS A 292 -0.69 -6.38 13.88
N LEU A 293 0.22 -6.12 12.93
CA LEU A 293 0.56 -4.80 12.38
C LEU A 293 0.33 -4.73 10.85
N LEU A 294 -0.49 -5.62 10.28
CA LEU A 294 -0.92 -5.44 8.89
C LEU A 294 -1.79 -4.19 8.74
N PRO A 295 -1.51 -3.33 7.74
CA PRO A 295 -2.40 -2.23 7.37
C PRO A 295 -3.63 -2.75 6.63
N SER A 296 -4.62 -1.87 6.43
CA SER A 296 -5.85 -2.19 5.71
C SER A 296 -5.75 -1.98 4.19
N VAL A 297 -4.79 -1.17 3.72
CA VAL A 297 -4.56 -0.89 2.30
C VAL A 297 -3.32 -1.63 1.80
N PHE A 298 -3.49 -2.38 0.72
CA PHE A 298 -2.44 -3.13 0.05
C PHE A 298 -2.29 -2.64 -1.39
N SER A 299 -1.06 -2.52 -1.84
CA SER A 299 -0.73 -2.26 -3.24
C SER A 299 0.31 -3.27 -3.68
N GLY A 300 0.16 -3.80 -4.89
CA GLY A 300 1.12 -4.75 -5.44
C GLY A 300 1.29 -4.58 -6.93
N THR A 301 2.53 -4.79 -7.39
CA THR A 301 2.88 -4.77 -8.80
C THR A 301 3.60 -6.08 -9.15
N SER A 302 3.26 -6.69 -10.29
CA SER A 302 3.87 -7.95 -10.75
C SER A 302 3.83 -9.05 -9.67
N ALA A 303 4.97 -9.66 -9.31
CA ALA A 303 5.06 -10.63 -8.23
C ALA A 303 4.54 -10.12 -6.87
N GLY A 304 4.67 -8.81 -6.57
CA GLY A 304 4.08 -8.19 -5.39
C GLY A 304 2.54 -8.14 -5.45
N GLY A 305 1.97 -7.98 -6.65
CA GLY A 305 0.52 -8.07 -6.92
C GLY A 305 -0.04 -9.45 -6.62
N LEU A 306 0.70 -10.51 -6.97
CA LEU A 306 0.36 -11.89 -6.66
C LEU A 306 0.23 -12.12 -5.14
N ILE A 307 1.22 -11.66 -4.38
CA ILE A 307 1.24 -11.81 -2.92
C ILE A 307 0.19 -10.90 -2.25
N ALA A 308 0.00 -9.66 -2.74
CA ALA A 308 -1.05 -8.78 -2.25
C ALA A 308 -2.44 -9.42 -2.45
N ALA A 309 -2.70 -9.99 -3.64
CA ALA A 309 -3.95 -10.68 -3.93
C ALA A 309 -4.17 -11.90 -3.02
N LEU A 310 -3.13 -12.71 -2.77
CA LEU A 310 -3.19 -13.85 -1.84
C LEU A 310 -3.72 -13.45 -0.46
N ILE A 311 -3.28 -12.28 0.02
CA ILE A 311 -3.61 -11.73 1.35
C ILE A 311 -5.00 -11.13 1.36
N CYS A 312 -5.36 -10.33 0.36
CA CYS A 312 -6.62 -9.59 0.35
C CYS A 312 -7.86 -10.47 0.11
N VAL A 313 -7.71 -11.66 -0.48
CA VAL A 313 -8.84 -12.58 -0.73
C VAL A 313 -9.12 -13.55 0.42
N ARG A 314 -8.28 -13.57 1.46
CA ARG A 314 -8.32 -14.55 2.56
C ARG A 314 -8.50 -13.90 3.93
N THR A 315 -9.23 -14.57 4.80
CA THR A 315 -9.42 -14.15 6.20
C THR A 315 -8.14 -14.36 7.01
N ASP A 316 -8.07 -13.79 8.21
CA ASP A 316 -6.91 -13.96 9.11
C ASP A 316 -6.67 -15.45 9.45
N GLU A 317 -7.74 -16.21 9.67
CA GLU A 317 -7.68 -17.65 9.99
C GLU A 317 -7.12 -18.48 8.82
N GLU A 318 -7.54 -18.18 7.59
CA GLU A 318 -7.05 -18.82 6.37
C GLU A 318 -5.57 -18.48 6.10
N LEU A 319 -5.17 -17.24 6.40
CA LEU A 319 -3.78 -16.81 6.20
C LEU A 319 -2.80 -17.48 7.16
N ASP A 320 -3.21 -17.73 8.40
CA ASP A 320 -2.33 -18.40 9.36
C ASP A 320 -1.89 -19.79 8.88
N GLN A 321 -2.82 -20.52 8.23
CA GLN A 321 -2.54 -21.83 7.62
C GLN A 321 -1.64 -21.73 6.38
N ILE A 322 -1.84 -20.71 5.55
CA ILE A 322 -1.19 -20.58 4.24
C ILE A 322 0.20 -19.95 4.31
N LEU A 323 0.46 -19.06 5.28
CA LEU A 323 1.76 -18.41 5.45
C LEU A 323 2.79 -19.37 6.07
N THR A 324 2.94 -20.54 5.47
CA THR A 324 3.86 -21.61 5.85
C THR A 324 4.73 -22.00 4.64
N PRO A 325 5.88 -22.65 4.87
CA PRO A 325 6.73 -23.11 3.76
C PRO A 325 6.07 -24.11 2.83
N GLU A 326 4.95 -24.72 3.20
CA GLU A 326 4.20 -25.71 2.40
C GLU A 326 3.53 -25.08 1.16
N LEU A 327 3.39 -23.75 1.17
CA LEU A 327 2.90 -22.96 0.05
C LEU A 327 3.70 -23.16 -1.25
N TYR A 328 4.95 -23.64 -1.18
CA TYR A 328 5.79 -23.92 -2.34
C TYR A 328 5.09 -24.86 -3.35
N THR A 329 4.25 -25.78 -2.86
CA THR A 329 3.48 -26.75 -3.67
C THR A 329 2.54 -26.10 -4.67
N ARG A 330 2.02 -24.91 -4.37
CA ARG A 330 1.09 -24.16 -5.22
C ARG A 330 1.77 -23.03 -5.99
N LEU A 331 2.99 -22.65 -5.61
CA LEU A 331 3.80 -21.62 -6.27
C LEU A 331 4.65 -22.21 -7.40
N THR A 332 4.00 -22.71 -8.46
CA THR A 332 4.67 -23.36 -9.60
C THR A 332 4.52 -22.61 -10.94
N PRO A 333 4.77 -21.28 -11.01
CA PRO A 333 4.64 -20.52 -12.25
C PRO A 333 5.62 -20.97 -13.35
N CYS A 334 6.79 -21.52 -12.99
CA CYS A 334 7.87 -21.92 -13.91
C CYS A 334 7.96 -23.44 -14.12
N SER A 335 6.86 -24.18 -14.03
CA SER A 335 6.87 -25.65 -14.10
C SER A 335 7.26 -26.24 -15.46
N ASP A 336 7.24 -25.45 -16.53
CA ASP A 336 7.49 -25.94 -17.89
C ASP A 336 8.96 -26.33 -18.11
N PRO A 337 9.25 -27.52 -18.66
CA PRO A 337 10.61 -27.91 -19.05
C PRO A 337 11.23 -26.95 -20.09
N PHE A 338 12.56 -26.85 -20.07
CA PHE A 338 13.33 -25.97 -20.97
C PHE A 338 12.91 -26.08 -22.45
N LEU A 339 12.83 -27.31 -22.96
CA LEU A 339 12.47 -27.58 -24.34
C LEU A 339 11.07 -27.06 -24.72
N VAL A 340 10.12 -27.11 -23.79
CA VAL A 340 8.73 -26.67 -24.02
C VAL A 340 8.67 -25.16 -24.10
N TRP A 341 9.21 -24.47 -23.09
CA TRP A 341 9.15 -23.01 -23.06
C TRP A 341 10.07 -22.38 -24.11
N CYS A 342 11.22 -22.96 -24.45
CA CYS A 342 12.07 -22.43 -25.52
C CYS A 342 11.38 -22.51 -26.88
N LYS A 343 10.70 -23.63 -27.18
CA LYS A 343 9.91 -23.77 -28.41
C LYS A 343 8.75 -22.78 -28.45
N ARG A 344 8.11 -22.50 -27.30
CA ARG A 344 7.07 -21.48 -27.18
C ARG A 344 7.65 -20.09 -27.41
N TRP A 345 8.71 -19.73 -26.69
CA TRP A 345 9.39 -18.45 -26.79
C TRP A 345 9.84 -18.15 -28.22
N TRP A 346 10.37 -19.14 -28.93
CA TRP A 346 10.75 -19.02 -30.34
C TRP A 346 9.56 -18.79 -31.31
N LYS A 347 8.36 -19.24 -30.94
CA LYS A 347 7.14 -19.10 -31.75
C LYS A 347 6.32 -17.85 -31.41
N THR A 348 6.16 -17.55 -30.13
CA THR A 348 5.23 -16.53 -29.62
C THR A 348 5.92 -15.35 -28.96
N GLY A 349 7.23 -15.43 -28.70
CA GLY A 349 7.98 -14.42 -27.95
C GLY A 349 7.80 -14.49 -26.42
N ALA A 350 6.99 -15.42 -25.90
CA ALA A 350 6.71 -15.56 -24.48
C ALA A 350 7.25 -16.87 -23.91
N ARG A 351 7.81 -16.79 -22.69
CA ARG A 351 8.21 -17.97 -21.91
C ARG A 351 6.99 -18.70 -21.35
N PHE A 352 6.06 -17.99 -20.73
CA PHE A 352 4.88 -18.57 -20.09
C PHE A 352 3.66 -18.56 -21.01
N ASP A 353 2.74 -19.52 -20.79
CA ASP A 353 1.42 -19.51 -21.40
C ASP A 353 0.44 -18.77 -20.47
N ALA A 354 -0.27 -17.79 -21.01
CA ALA A 354 -1.22 -16.97 -20.26
C ALA A 354 -2.37 -17.80 -19.67
N CYS A 355 -2.85 -18.83 -20.39
CA CYS A 355 -3.95 -19.67 -19.93
C CYS A 355 -3.53 -20.63 -18.80
N ASP A 356 -2.36 -21.25 -18.92
CA ASP A 356 -1.80 -22.07 -17.85
C ASP A 356 -1.51 -21.24 -16.59
N TRP A 357 -0.99 -20.03 -16.77
CA TRP A 357 -0.74 -19.15 -15.64
C TRP A 357 -2.04 -18.69 -14.98
N ALA A 358 -3.10 -18.43 -15.76
CA ALA A 358 -4.43 -18.15 -15.23
C ALA A 358 -4.98 -19.29 -14.35
N ARG A 359 -4.81 -20.55 -14.75
CA ARG A 359 -5.18 -21.71 -13.91
C ARG A 359 -4.47 -21.69 -12.56
N LYS A 360 -3.17 -21.46 -12.57
CA LYS A 360 -2.34 -21.45 -11.35
C LYS A 360 -2.68 -20.27 -10.43
N VAL A 361 -2.87 -19.09 -11.00
CA VAL A 361 -3.20 -17.87 -10.24
C VAL A 361 -4.61 -17.95 -9.63
N GLN A 362 -5.55 -18.69 -10.24
CA GLN A 362 -6.89 -18.88 -9.65
C GLN A 362 -6.86 -19.50 -8.26
N TRP A 363 -5.92 -20.39 -7.94
CA TRP A 363 -5.78 -20.86 -6.55
C TRP A 363 -5.40 -19.72 -5.60
N ILE A 364 -4.50 -18.84 -6.04
CA ILE A 364 -4.03 -17.68 -5.26
C ILE A 364 -5.15 -16.68 -5.04
N THR A 365 -6.06 -16.48 -5.99
CA THR A 365 -7.17 -15.51 -5.91
C THR A 365 -8.49 -16.12 -5.45
N ARG A 366 -8.51 -17.38 -4.97
CA ARG A 366 -9.74 -18.14 -4.63
C ARG A 366 -10.76 -18.17 -5.79
N GLY A 367 -10.28 -18.47 -6.98
CA GLY A 367 -11.06 -18.55 -8.20
C GLY A 367 -11.16 -17.18 -8.87
N SER A 368 -12.32 -16.89 -9.44
CA SER A 368 -12.57 -15.64 -10.16
C SER A 368 -13.29 -14.60 -9.30
N LEU A 369 -12.73 -14.34 -8.12
CA LEU A 369 -13.19 -13.24 -7.27
C LEU A 369 -12.90 -11.88 -7.94
N THR A 370 -13.83 -10.95 -7.76
CA THR A 370 -13.65 -9.55 -8.16
C THR A 370 -13.04 -8.71 -7.04
N PHE A 371 -12.56 -7.50 -7.36
CA PHE A 371 -12.02 -6.58 -6.35
C PHE A 371 -13.07 -6.20 -5.30
N LYS A 372 -14.34 -5.99 -5.72
CA LYS A 372 -15.45 -5.73 -4.81
C LYS A 372 -15.75 -6.92 -3.90
N GLU A 373 -15.87 -8.13 -4.47
CA GLU A 373 -16.12 -9.36 -3.71
C GLU A 373 -15.02 -9.64 -2.67
N ALA A 374 -13.75 -9.39 -3.02
CA ALA A 374 -12.63 -9.56 -2.10
C ALA A 374 -12.66 -8.53 -0.95
N TYR A 375 -13.03 -7.28 -1.24
CA TYR A 375 -13.16 -6.23 -0.24
C TYR A 375 -14.32 -6.52 0.73
N GLU A 376 -15.49 -6.92 0.24
CA GLU A 376 -16.63 -7.29 1.08
C GLU A 376 -16.33 -8.49 1.99
N ARG A 377 -15.51 -9.44 1.52
CA ARG A 377 -15.13 -10.63 2.29
C ARG A 377 -14.17 -10.31 3.44
N THR A 378 -13.18 -9.46 3.23
CA THR A 378 -12.05 -9.29 4.18
C THR A 378 -11.92 -7.90 4.78
N GLY A 379 -12.56 -6.89 4.19
CA GLY A 379 -12.36 -5.47 4.49
C GLY A 379 -10.99 -4.92 4.08
N ARG A 380 -10.16 -5.71 3.37
CA ARG A 380 -8.81 -5.30 2.93
C ARG A 380 -8.88 -4.74 1.52
N ILE A 381 -8.25 -3.58 1.33
CA ILE A 381 -8.27 -2.86 0.06
C ILE A 381 -7.10 -3.34 -0.79
N LEU A 382 -7.40 -3.99 -1.92
CA LEU A 382 -6.41 -4.45 -2.89
C LEU A 382 -6.24 -3.44 -4.03
N ASN A 383 -5.00 -3.07 -4.32
CA ASN A 383 -4.63 -2.23 -5.46
C ASN A 383 -3.58 -2.93 -6.32
N ILE A 384 -3.84 -3.05 -7.63
CA ILE A 384 -2.90 -3.64 -8.59
C ILE A 384 -2.57 -2.63 -9.68
N SER A 385 -1.28 -2.37 -9.90
CA SER A 385 -0.81 -1.45 -10.94
C SER A 385 -0.69 -2.17 -12.28
N VAL A 386 -1.25 -1.60 -13.34
CA VAL A 386 -1.20 -2.12 -14.71
C VAL A 386 -0.92 -1.01 -15.70
N ILE A 387 -0.20 -1.33 -16.78
CA ILE A 387 0.12 -0.37 -17.84
C ILE A 387 -0.61 -0.81 -19.11
N PRO A 388 -1.33 0.09 -19.80
CA PRO A 388 -1.97 -0.23 -21.07
C PRO A 388 -0.91 -0.57 -22.13
N TYR A 389 -1.28 -1.36 -23.15
CA TYR A 389 -0.35 -1.70 -24.23
C TYR A 389 0.10 -0.46 -25.01
N ASP A 390 -0.82 0.49 -25.22
CA ASP A 390 -0.58 1.78 -25.88
C ASP A 390 0.37 2.67 -25.06
N PRO A 391 1.49 3.13 -25.65
CA PRO A 391 2.45 4.00 -24.97
C PRO A 391 1.87 5.34 -24.49
N HIS A 392 0.89 5.91 -25.18
CA HIS A 392 0.35 7.23 -24.85
C HIS A 392 -0.64 7.18 -23.67
N SER A 393 -1.19 6.00 -23.41
CA SER A 393 -2.14 5.81 -22.32
C SER A 393 -1.44 5.76 -20.95
N PRO A 394 -1.98 6.45 -19.92
CA PRO A 394 -1.37 6.50 -18.60
C PRO A 394 -1.50 5.16 -17.85
N PRO A 395 -0.58 4.86 -16.91
CA PRO A 395 -0.71 3.72 -16.01
C PRO A 395 -2.01 3.81 -15.19
N LYS A 396 -2.66 2.66 -14.94
CA LYS A 396 -3.87 2.59 -14.12
C LYS A 396 -3.65 1.72 -12.89
N VAL A 397 -4.36 2.04 -11.81
CA VAL A 397 -4.43 1.22 -10.59
C VAL A 397 -5.83 0.64 -10.49
N ILE A 398 -5.90 -0.69 -10.57
CA ILE A 398 -7.14 -1.46 -10.47
C ILE A 398 -7.42 -1.73 -8.99
N ASN A 399 -8.59 -1.30 -8.52
CA ASN A 399 -9.06 -1.51 -7.16
C ASN A 399 -10.60 -1.58 -7.14
N TYR A 400 -11.19 -1.72 -5.94
CA TYR A 400 -12.65 -1.85 -5.81
C TYR A 400 -13.43 -0.56 -6.16
N ILE A 401 -12.80 0.62 -6.17
CA ILE A 401 -13.42 1.89 -6.55
C ILE A 401 -13.32 2.09 -8.07
N THR A 402 -12.13 1.90 -8.65
CA THR A 402 -11.87 2.16 -10.07
C THR A 402 -12.41 1.06 -10.99
N ALA A 403 -12.42 -0.19 -10.52
CA ALA A 403 -12.85 -1.34 -11.30
C ALA A 403 -13.39 -2.47 -10.39
N PRO A 404 -14.58 -2.27 -9.75
CA PRO A 404 -15.15 -3.20 -8.77
C PRO A 404 -15.34 -4.62 -9.31
N ASP A 405 -15.81 -4.73 -10.55
CA ASP A 405 -16.18 -6.00 -11.19
C ASP A 405 -15.01 -6.67 -11.93
N CYS A 406 -13.83 -6.06 -11.91
CA CYS A 406 -12.63 -6.64 -12.52
C CYS A 406 -12.18 -7.89 -11.74
N VAL A 407 -11.79 -8.92 -12.47
CA VAL A 407 -11.40 -10.22 -11.90
C VAL A 407 -9.92 -10.19 -11.52
N ILE A 408 -9.62 -10.49 -10.26
CA ILE A 408 -8.30 -10.24 -9.66
C ILE A 408 -7.19 -11.00 -10.39
N TRP A 409 -7.39 -12.28 -10.74
CA TRP A 409 -6.34 -13.06 -11.40
C TRP A 409 -5.95 -12.48 -12.77
N SER A 410 -6.89 -11.86 -13.50
CA SER A 410 -6.60 -11.22 -14.79
C SER A 410 -5.73 -9.97 -14.60
N ALA A 411 -6.02 -9.19 -13.55
CA ALA A 411 -5.23 -8.03 -13.17
C ALA A 411 -3.82 -8.40 -12.69
N VAL A 412 -3.67 -9.48 -11.92
CA VAL A 412 -2.36 -9.99 -11.48
C VAL A 412 -1.51 -10.42 -12.67
N ILE A 413 -2.08 -11.16 -13.63
CA ILE A 413 -1.36 -11.61 -14.83
C ILE A 413 -0.98 -10.42 -15.73
N ALA A 414 -1.90 -9.48 -15.94
CA ALA A 414 -1.61 -8.22 -16.63
C ALA A 414 -0.47 -7.46 -15.97
N SER A 415 -0.52 -7.33 -14.64
CA SER A 415 0.52 -6.66 -13.86
C SER A 415 1.86 -7.39 -13.88
N ALA A 416 1.92 -8.64 -14.31
CA ALA A 416 3.16 -9.42 -14.41
C ALA A 416 3.55 -9.76 -15.86
N ALA A 417 2.90 -9.12 -16.84
CA ALA A 417 3.14 -9.30 -18.27
C ALA A 417 4.37 -8.51 -18.74
N VAL A 418 5.56 -8.99 -18.37
CA VAL A 418 6.85 -8.42 -18.81
C VAL A 418 7.19 -8.95 -20.21
N PRO A 419 7.60 -8.09 -21.16
CA PRO A 419 8.04 -8.52 -22.48
C PRO A 419 9.10 -9.63 -22.43
N GLY A 420 8.94 -10.64 -23.29
CA GLY A 420 9.81 -11.81 -23.32
C GLY A 420 9.48 -12.90 -22.29
N ILE A 421 8.79 -12.56 -21.20
CA ILE A 421 8.33 -13.51 -20.18
C ILE A 421 6.88 -13.91 -20.47
N LEU A 422 5.99 -12.92 -20.59
CA LEU A 422 4.59 -13.12 -20.93
C LEU A 422 4.14 -12.02 -21.89
N ASN A 423 3.36 -12.39 -22.90
CA ASN A 423 2.78 -11.43 -23.82
C ASN A 423 1.70 -10.57 -23.12
N PRO A 424 1.42 -9.36 -23.63
CA PRO A 424 0.36 -8.51 -23.11
C PRO A 424 -0.99 -9.24 -23.06
N VAL A 425 -1.72 -9.09 -21.95
CA VAL A 425 -2.98 -9.81 -21.71
C VAL A 425 -4.16 -8.86 -21.53
N VAL A 426 -5.37 -9.37 -21.70
CA VAL A 426 -6.62 -8.61 -21.53
C VAL A 426 -7.10 -8.70 -20.08
N LEU A 427 -7.60 -7.59 -19.53
CA LEU A 427 -8.29 -7.60 -18.23
C LEU A 427 -9.70 -8.18 -18.41
N MET A 428 -10.19 -8.88 -17.40
CA MET A 428 -11.49 -9.54 -17.45
C MET A 428 -12.43 -8.96 -16.39
N GLN A 429 -13.70 -8.80 -16.74
CA GLN A 429 -14.78 -8.32 -15.86
C GLN A 429 -15.84 -9.40 -15.68
N LYS A 430 -16.35 -9.54 -14.46
CA LYS A 430 -17.46 -10.43 -14.14
C LYS A 430 -18.79 -9.68 -14.24
N LEU A 431 -19.74 -10.26 -14.95
CA LEU A 431 -21.12 -9.76 -15.03
C LEU A 431 -21.95 -10.23 -13.84
N LYS A 432 -23.11 -9.61 -13.63
CA LYS A 432 -24.09 -10.03 -12.60
C LYS A 432 -24.52 -11.49 -12.77
N ASP A 433 -24.55 -11.97 -14.02
CA ASP A 433 -24.87 -13.36 -14.36
C ASP A 433 -23.75 -14.36 -14.01
N GLY A 434 -22.62 -13.88 -13.48
CA GLY A 434 -21.45 -14.69 -13.13
C GLY A 434 -20.53 -15.02 -14.31
N SER A 435 -20.94 -14.73 -15.54
CA SER A 435 -20.10 -14.86 -16.74
C SER A 435 -19.00 -13.79 -16.79
N ILE A 436 -17.93 -14.04 -17.54
CA ILE A 436 -16.78 -13.13 -17.62
C ILE A 436 -16.59 -12.63 -19.07
N ILE A 437 -16.48 -11.31 -19.20
CA ILE A 437 -16.25 -10.59 -20.47
C ILE A 437 -14.94 -9.79 -20.41
N PRO A 438 -14.34 -9.41 -21.55
CA PRO A 438 -13.18 -8.52 -21.54
C PRO A 438 -13.55 -7.13 -20.97
N TYR A 439 -12.70 -6.61 -20.10
CA TYR A 439 -12.82 -5.28 -19.52
C TYR A 439 -12.33 -4.21 -20.53
N ASN A 440 -13.02 -3.07 -20.57
CA ASN A 440 -12.68 -1.92 -21.42
C ASN A 440 -12.44 -2.33 -22.89
N TYR A 441 -13.43 -2.95 -23.54
CA TYR A 441 -13.38 -3.38 -24.94
C TYR A 441 -12.22 -4.33 -25.32
N GLY A 442 -11.55 -4.95 -24.34
CA GLY A 442 -10.51 -5.93 -24.60
C GLY A 442 -9.13 -5.37 -24.94
N TYR A 443 -8.82 -4.13 -24.51
CA TYR A 443 -7.45 -3.62 -24.60
C TYR A 443 -6.47 -4.54 -23.85
N LYS A 444 -5.27 -4.70 -24.42
CA LYS A 444 -4.18 -5.47 -23.82
C LYS A 444 -3.40 -4.61 -22.82
N TRP A 445 -2.86 -5.25 -21.79
CA TRP A 445 -2.16 -4.65 -20.66
C TRP A 445 -0.82 -5.34 -20.43
N LYS A 446 0.10 -4.61 -19.81
CA LYS A 446 1.50 -4.95 -19.56
C LYS A 446 1.84 -4.75 -18.07
N ASP A 447 3.02 -5.26 -17.68
CA ASP A 447 3.51 -5.18 -16.30
C ASP A 447 3.61 -3.73 -15.80
N GLY A 448 3.04 -3.44 -14.63
CA GLY A 448 3.01 -2.12 -14.02
C GLY A 448 4.38 -1.58 -13.58
N SER A 449 5.34 -2.47 -13.31
CA SER A 449 6.69 -2.11 -12.83
C SER A 449 7.55 -1.43 -13.89
N LEU A 450 7.11 -1.43 -15.15
CA LEU A 450 7.82 -0.77 -16.25
C LEU A 450 7.77 0.76 -16.12
N ARG A 451 6.66 1.35 -15.64
CA ARG A 451 6.53 2.80 -15.43
C ARG A 451 6.28 3.19 -13.98
N THR A 452 5.46 2.44 -13.26
CA THR A 452 5.01 2.80 -11.90
C THR A 452 4.93 1.57 -11.01
N ASP A 453 6.05 1.20 -10.40
CA ASP A 453 6.10 0.09 -9.45
C ASP A 453 5.29 0.37 -8.17
N ILE A 454 5.34 1.59 -7.62
CA ILE A 454 4.60 1.98 -6.41
C ILE A 454 3.73 3.22 -6.67
N PRO A 455 2.40 3.09 -6.77
CA PRO A 455 1.51 4.19 -7.12
C PRO A 455 1.13 5.05 -5.90
N VAL A 456 2.10 5.78 -5.32
CA VAL A 456 1.87 6.59 -4.10
C VAL A 456 0.76 7.65 -4.30
N GLN A 457 0.75 8.35 -5.43
CA GLN A 457 -0.22 9.40 -5.72
C GLN A 457 -1.66 8.85 -5.87
N PRO A 458 -1.92 7.80 -6.68
CA PRO A 458 -3.23 7.15 -6.71
C PRO A 458 -3.69 6.61 -5.34
N LEU A 459 -2.79 6.06 -4.53
CA LEU A 459 -3.13 5.58 -3.18
C LEU A 459 -3.51 6.73 -2.23
N ASN A 460 -2.85 7.88 -2.36
CA ASN A 460 -3.20 9.07 -1.61
C ASN A 460 -4.57 9.61 -2.05
N MET A 461 -4.81 9.70 -3.35
CA MET A 461 -6.07 10.21 -3.92
C MET A 461 -7.26 9.31 -3.60
N HIS A 462 -7.15 7.99 -3.77
CA HIS A 462 -8.30 7.10 -3.57
C HIS A 462 -8.54 6.75 -2.10
N PHE A 463 -7.50 6.67 -1.27
CA PHE A 463 -7.60 6.10 0.09
C PHE A 463 -6.99 6.97 1.19
N ASN A 464 -6.60 8.22 0.90
CA ASN A 464 -5.93 9.12 1.84
C ASN A 464 -4.71 8.47 2.53
N VAL A 465 -3.94 7.69 1.77
CA VAL A 465 -2.70 7.07 2.27
C VAL A 465 -1.61 8.13 2.37
N LYS A 466 -1.13 8.39 3.59
CA LYS A 466 -0.01 9.32 3.85
C LYS A 466 1.27 8.62 4.29
N ASN A 467 1.16 7.38 4.74
CA ASN A 467 2.31 6.58 5.17
C ASN A 467 2.39 5.27 4.36
N THR A 468 3.52 5.05 3.70
CA THR A 468 3.75 3.87 2.86
C THR A 468 4.85 2.98 3.44
N VAL A 469 4.51 1.71 3.69
CA VAL A 469 5.46 0.65 4.01
C VAL A 469 5.74 -0.10 2.72
N VAL A 470 6.92 0.09 2.14
CA VAL A 470 7.31 -0.49 0.86
C VAL A 470 8.17 -1.72 1.12
N SER A 471 7.77 -2.88 0.64
CA SER A 471 8.67 -4.03 0.51
C SER A 471 9.27 -4.00 -0.89
N GLN A 472 10.57 -3.73 -0.98
CA GLN A 472 11.31 -3.59 -2.23
C GLN A 472 12.20 -4.82 -2.44
N VAL A 473 11.94 -5.58 -3.50
CA VAL A 473 12.64 -6.84 -3.82
C VAL A 473 13.32 -6.84 -5.18
N ASN A 474 13.17 -5.75 -5.95
CA ASN A 474 13.78 -5.61 -7.26
C ASN A 474 15.32 -5.74 -7.19
N PRO A 475 15.90 -6.71 -7.91
CA PRO A 475 17.33 -7.02 -7.79
C PRO A 475 18.23 -5.87 -8.27
N HIS A 476 17.78 -5.12 -9.27
CA HIS A 476 18.53 -4.03 -9.89
C HIS A 476 18.70 -2.82 -8.97
N ILE A 477 17.79 -2.61 -8.02
CA ILE A 477 17.80 -1.49 -7.07
C ILE A 477 18.68 -1.78 -5.86
N HIS A 478 18.84 -3.07 -5.52
CA HIS A 478 19.58 -3.49 -4.32
C HIS A 478 21.02 -2.94 -4.28
N LEU A 479 21.62 -2.68 -5.45
CA LEU A 479 22.94 -2.05 -5.56
C LEU A 479 22.94 -0.58 -5.12
N PHE A 480 21.90 0.19 -5.40
CA PHE A 480 21.84 1.64 -5.17
C PHE A 480 21.28 2.04 -3.79
N PHE A 481 20.79 1.08 -3.02
CA PHE A 481 20.26 1.34 -1.69
C PHE A 481 21.38 1.28 -0.63
N TYR A 482 21.89 2.46 -0.28
CA TYR A 482 22.80 2.67 0.83
C TYR A 482 22.16 3.65 1.81
N ALA A 483 22.09 3.28 3.08
CA ALA A 483 21.58 4.13 4.15
C ALA A 483 22.78 4.76 4.87
N PRO A 484 23.28 5.93 4.41
CA PRO A 484 24.55 6.46 4.89
C PRO A 484 24.46 6.95 6.34
N ARG A 485 23.25 7.19 6.85
CA ARG A 485 22.96 7.52 8.26
C ARG A 485 22.20 6.42 9.01
N GLY A 486 22.31 5.17 8.52
CA GLY A 486 21.64 4.02 9.11
C GLY A 486 20.18 3.92 8.67
N SER A 487 19.58 2.77 8.96
CA SER A 487 18.16 2.53 8.69
C SER A 487 17.41 2.26 9.99
N VAL A 488 16.09 2.34 9.96
CA VAL A 488 15.21 1.97 11.08
C VAL A 488 15.66 0.64 11.72
N GLY A 489 15.94 0.67 13.03
CA GLY A 489 16.38 -0.48 13.82
C GLY A 489 17.78 -1.02 13.47
N ARG A 490 18.58 -0.24 12.74
CA ARG A 490 19.95 -0.61 12.35
C ARG A 490 20.87 0.62 12.39
N PRO A 491 21.45 0.91 13.57
CA PRO A 491 22.31 2.05 13.75
C PRO A 491 23.61 1.98 12.98
N VAL A 492 24.10 3.19 12.66
CA VAL A 492 25.45 3.36 12.13
C VAL A 492 26.45 2.98 13.21
N THR A 493 27.41 2.16 12.83
CA THR A 493 28.48 1.67 13.70
C THR A 493 29.43 2.79 14.13
N HIS A 494 29.66 3.76 13.24
CA HIS A 494 30.54 4.90 13.47
C HIS A 494 30.01 5.87 14.54
N ARG A 495 30.88 6.26 15.48
CA ARG A 495 30.60 7.24 16.57
C ARG A 495 29.29 6.96 17.33
N HIS A 496 29.03 5.70 17.70
CA HIS A 496 27.85 5.31 18.49
C HIS A 496 26.53 5.80 17.84
N GLY A 497 26.35 5.56 16.54
CA GLY A 497 25.15 5.99 15.80
C GLY A 497 25.12 7.47 15.41
N LYS A 498 25.99 8.31 15.98
CA LYS A 498 26.09 9.75 15.68
C LYS A 498 27.08 9.97 14.52
N GLY A 499 26.71 9.59 13.29
CA GLY A 499 27.57 9.86 12.13
C GLY A 499 27.17 9.18 10.82
N TRP A 500 28.06 9.36 9.83
CA TRP A 500 27.96 8.76 8.50
C TRP A 500 28.68 7.42 8.46
N ARG A 501 28.06 6.43 7.80
CA ARG A 501 28.62 5.09 7.61
C ARG A 501 29.84 5.16 6.70
N GLY A 502 31.00 4.74 7.22
CA GLY A 502 32.29 4.90 6.55
C GLY A 502 32.93 6.30 6.69
N GLY A 503 32.32 7.20 7.47
CA GLY A 503 32.78 8.59 7.62
C GLY A 503 32.15 9.55 6.61
N PHE A 504 32.27 10.86 6.84
CA PHE A 504 31.64 11.89 6.01
C PHE A 504 32.15 11.88 4.57
N LEU A 505 33.47 11.84 4.37
CA LEU A 505 34.06 11.88 3.03
C LEU A 505 33.60 10.71 2.15
N VAL A 506 33.66 9.48 2.68
CA VAL A 506 33.28 8.28 1.93
C VAL A 506 31.78 8.30 1.61
N ALA A 507 30.93 8.70 2.55
CA ALA A 507 29.50 8.84 2.31
C ALA A 507 29.18 9.96 1.31
N SER A 508 29.94 11.07 1.33
CA SER A 508 29.78 12.16 0.36
C SER A 508 30.14 11.73 -1.06
N ILE A 509 31.24 10.97 -1.23
CA ILE A 509 31.64 10.44 -2.55
C ILE A 509 30.62 9.41 -3.04
N GLU A 510 30.14 8.52 -2.16
CA GLU A 510 29.09 7.55 -2.49
C GLU A 510 27.80 8.24 -2.96
N GLN A 511 27.36 9.27 -2.22
CA GLN A 511 26.19 10.07 -2.57
C GLN A 511 26.39 10.83 -3.90
N TYR A 512 27.59 11.38 -4.14
CA TYR A 512 27.94 12.04 -5.40
C TYR A 512 27.83 11.07 -6.58
N LEU A 513 28.46 9.89 -6.50
CA LEU A 513 28.41 8.87 -7.55
C LEU A 513 26.97 8.42 -7.82
N LYS A 514 26.17 8.23 -6.76
CA LYS A 514 24.74 7.87 -6.93
C LYS A 514 23.95 8.98 -7.63
N LEU A 515 24.21 10.26 -7.33
CA LEU A 515 23.56 11.37 -8.00
C LEU A 515 23.99 11.50 -9.46
N ASP A 516 25.28 11.29 -9.75
CA ASP A 516 25.81 11.39 -11.12
C ASP A 516 25.30 10.24 -12.01
N LEU A 517 25.27 9.01 -11.49
CA LEU A 517 24.64 7.87 -12.17
C LEU A 517 23.17 8.15 -12.52
N ASN A 518 22.41 8.73 -11.59
CA ASN A 518 21.02 9.14 -11.84
C ASN A 518 20.93 10.24 -12.91
N LYS A 519 21.85 11.21 -12.91
CA LYS A 519 21.92 12.27 -13.93
C LYS A 519 22.14 11.66 -15.31
N TRP A 520 23.11 10.76 -15.47
CA TRP A 520 23.39 10.11 -16.75
C TRP A 520 22.21 9.26 -17.24
N LEU A 521 21.55 8.51 -16.35
CA LEU A 521 20.35 7.74 -16.69
C LEU A 521 19.18 8.62 -17.12
N LYS A 522 18.96 9.77 -16.47
CA LYS A 522 17.97 10.77 -16.89
C LYS A 522 18.30 11.32 -18.27
N TRP A 523 19.56 11.64 -18.52
CA TRP A 523 19.99 12.18 -19.81
C TRP A 523 19.78 11.18 -20.96
N ILE A 524 20.04 9.89 -20.72
CA ILE A 524 19.74 8.82 -21.68
C ILE A 524 18.24 8.74 -22.00
N ARG A 525 17.39 8.86 -20.98
CA ARG A 525 15.94 8.84 -21.14
C ARG A 525 15.45 10.07 -21.91
N ASP A 526 15.82 11.26 -21.46
CA ASP A 526 15.24 12.52 -21.96
C ASP A 526 15.68 12.82 -23.41
N LEU A 527 16.79 12.23 -23.86
CA LEU A 527 17.25 12.27 -25.24
C LEU A 527 16.84 11.04 -26.07
N ASP A 528 16.01 10.15 -25.53
CA ASP A 528 15.56 8.89 -26.16
C ASP A 528 16.70 8.08 -26.80
N LEU A 529 17.89 8.12 -26.19
CA LEU A 529 19.08 7.57 -26.81
C LEU A 529 19.09 6.04 -26.81
N LEU A 530 18.42 5.42 -25.82
CA LEU A 530 18.24 3.97 -25.76
C LEU A 530 17.42 3.49 -26.95
N PRO A 531 17.86 2.44 -27.69
CA PRO A 531 16.98 1.81 -28.64
C PRO A 531 15.77 1.28 -27.88
N LYS A 532 14.57 1.50 -28.41
CA LYS A 532 13.35 0.91 -27.86
C LYS A 532 13.47 -0.61 -28.02
N VAL A 533 13.94 -1.29 -26.97
CA VAL A 533 14.01 -2.75 -26.96
C VAL A 533 12.58 -3.23 -26.74
N ALA A 534 12.06 -3.97 -27.70
CA ALA A 534 10.67 -4.39 -27.68
C ALA A 534 9.62 -3.24 -27.67
N ASP A 535 9.87 -2.12 -28.37
CA ASP A 535 9.02 -0.92 -28.41
C ASP A 535 8.69 -0.34 -27.01
N GLN A 536 9.62 -0.50 -26.06
CA GLN A 536 9.47 0.00 -24.70
C GLN A 536 10.66 0.83 -24.22
N ASP A 537 10.33 1.84 -23.40
CA ASP A 537 11.29 2.71 -22.75
C ASP A 537 11.73 2.12 -21.40
N TRP A 538 12.71 1.21 -21.45
CA TRP A 538 13.34 0.60 -20.27
C TRP A 538 14.12 1.61 -19.42
N SER A 539 14.36 2.80 -19.96
CA SER A 539 14.99 3.93 -19.28
C SER A 539 14.24 4.35 -18.01
N SER A 540 12.92 4.23 -18.02
CA SER A 540 12.06 4.63 -16.91
C SER A 540 12.18 3.72 -15.69
N ILE A 541 12.51 2.44 -15.87
CA ILE A 541 12.64 1.45 -14.78
C ILE A 541 13.66 1.92 -13.74
N TRP A 542 14.82 2.41 -14.17
CA TRP A 542 15.89 2.83 -13.24
C TRP A 542 15.60 4.15 -12.52
N LEU A 543 14.70 4.97 -13.06
CA LEU A 543 14.41 6.32 -12.58
C LEU A 543 13.18 6.39 -11.66
N GLN A 544 12.53 5.27 -11.40
CA GLN A 544 11.35 5.20 -10.54
C GLN A 544 11.68 5.48 -9.07
N LYS A 545 10.70 6.06 -8.36
CA LYS A 545 10.76 6.19 -6.90
C LYS A 545 10.39 4.85 -6.28
N PHE A 546 11.41 4.15 -5.81
CA PHE A 546 11.29 2.82 -5.22
C PHE A 546 11.26 2.79 -3.69
N GLU A 547 11.30 3.98 -3.08
CA GLU A 547 11.36 4.18 -1.63
C GLU A 547 10.01 4.73 -1.13
N GLY A 548 9.54 4.21 -0.01
CA GLY A 548 8.43 4.78 0.76
C GLY A 548 8.90 5.36 2.09
N ASN A 549 7.96 5.79 2.94
CA ASN A 549 8.25 6.27 4.30
C ASN A 549 9.07 5.24 5.09
N ILE A 550 8.70 3.96 4.95
CA ILE A 550 9.43 2.83 5.52
C ILE A 550 9.70 1.84 4.40
N THR A 551 10.97 1.68 4.00
CA THR A 551 11.35 0.73 2.95
C THR A 551 11.97 -0.53 3.58
N ILE A 552 11.56 -1.71 3.13
CA ILE A 552 11.97 -3.04 3.60
C ILE A 552 12.65 -3.78 2.45
N TRP A 553 13.93 -4.11 2.61
CA TRP A 553 14.73 -4.79 1.58
C TRP A 553 15.27 -6.12 2.10
N PRO A 554 14.94 -7.26 1.48
CA PRO A 554 15.46 -8.54 1.92
C PRO A 554 16.97 -8.64 1.66
N HIS A 555 17.66 -9.46 2.46
CA HIS A 555 19.04 -9.84 2.19
C HIS A 555 19.05 -11.05 1.25
N SER A 556 19.06 -10.77 -0.05
CA SER A 556 19.21 -11.80 -1.08
C SER A 556 20.61 -12.39 -1.10
N SER A 557 20.71 -13.66 -1.48
CA SER A 557 21.98 -14.35 -1.72
C SER A 557 22.34 -14.26 -3.19
N PHE A 558 23.64 -14.33 -3.52
CA PHE A 558 24.09 -14.33 -4.92
C PHE A 558 23.47 -15.47 -5.75
N LEU A 559 23.24 -16.63 -5.14
CA LEU A 559 22.57 -17.76 -5.79
C LEU A 559 21.12 -17.44 -6.21
N ASP A 560 20.43 -16.53 -5.50
CA ASP A 560 19.04 -16.18 -5.81
C ASP A 560 18.91 -15.51 -7.19
N PHE A 561 19.97 -14.86 -7.68
CA PHE A 561 19.99 -14.27 -9.02
C PHE A 561 19.92 -15.33 -10.12
N PHE A 562 20.50 -16.52 -9.91
CA PHE A 562 20.41 -17.62 -10.86
C PHE A 562 19.04 -18.30 -10.85
N TYR A 563 18.33 -18.24 -9.72
CA TYR A 563 16.98 -18.82 -9.54
C TYR A 563 15.84 -17.80 -9.75
N ILE A 564 16.12 -16.65 -10.39
CA ILE A 564 15.15 -15.56 -10.57
C ILE A 564 13.89 -15.98 -11.34
N LEU A 565 14.04 -16.92 -12.27
CA LEU A 565 12.96 -17.49 -13.09
C LEU A 565 12.83 -19.00 -12.86
N THR A 566 12.94 -19.45 -11.61
CA THR A 566 12.78 -20.85 -11.20
C THR A 566 11.89 -20.94 -9.96
N ASP A 567 11.06 -21.99 -9.89
CA ASP A 567 10.12 -22.21 -8.79
C ASP A 567 10.85 -22.58 -7.49
N PRO A 568 10.37 -22.13 -6.32
CA PRO A 568 11.03 -22.32 -5.04
C PRO A 568 10.84 -23.73 -4.48
N ASP A 569 11.92 -24.32 -3.98
CA ASP A 569 11.85 -25.52 -3.14
C ASP A 569 11.36 -25.17 -1.74
N ARG A 570 10.84 -26.16 -0.99
CA ARG A 570 10.37 -25.98 0.39
C ARG A 570 11.40 -25.28 1.27
N GLU A 571 12.66 -25.70 1.20
CA GLU A 571 13.76 -25.10 1.98
C GLU A 571 14.09 -23.68 1.52
N ARG A 572 14.05 -23.42 0.21
CA ARG A 572 14.31 -22.10 -0.35
C ARG A 572 13.22 -21.13 0.07
N LEU A 573 11.96 -21.53 -0.01
CA LEU A 573 10.83 -20.73 0.45
C LEU A 573 10.90 -20.47 1.97
N ALA A 574 11.19 -21.51 2.78
CA ALA A 574 11.36 -21.35 4.22
C ALA A 574 12.45 -20.32 4.58
N ARG A 575 13.59 -20.36 3.86
CA ARG A 575 14.65 -19.37 4.01
C ARG A 575 14.18 -17.98 3.62
N MET A 576 13.49 -17.82 2.48
CA MET A 576 13.01 -16.51 2.00
C MET A 576 12.02 -15.88 2.99
N ILE A 577 11.09 -16.69 3.54
CA ILE A 577 10.17 -16.26 4.61
C ILE A 577 10.95 -15.80 5.85
N THR A 578 11.90 -16.62 6.32
CA THR A 578 12.71 -16.29 7.51
C THR A 578 13.52 -15.01 7.32
N VAL A 579 14.12 -14.82 6.14
CA VAL A 579 14.88 -13.59 5.81
C VAL A 579 13.94 -12.39 5.76
N GLY A 580 12.78 -12.50 5.13
CA GLY A 580 11.77 -11.44 5.09
C GLY A 580 11.30 -11.03 6.49
N GLN A 581 11.08 -12.00 7.39
CA GLN A 581 10.72 -11.71 8.78
C GLN A 581 11.83 -10.95 9.51
N ARG A 582 13.07 -11.44 9.42
CA ARG A 582 14.25 -10.87 10.11
C ARG A 582 14.54 -9.42 9.73
N VAL A 583 14.36 -9.08 8.46
CA VAL A 583 14.56 -7.71 7.96
C VAL A 583 13.42 -6.78 8.40
N THR A 584 12.23 -7.34 8.64
CA THR A 584 11.03 -6.60 9.03
C THR A 584 11.01 -6.29 10.53
N TRP A 585 11.48 -7.20 11.38
CA TRP A 585 11.47 -7.03 12.85
C TRP A 585 11.99 -5.67 13.36
N PRO A 586 13.13 -5.13 12.87
CA PRO A 586 13.61 -3.83 13.33
C PRO A 586 12.70 -2.65 12.98
N LYS A 587 11.83 -2.81 11.98
CA LYS A 587 10.91 -1.78 11.48
C LYS A 587 9.53 -1.84 12.14
N LEU A 588 9.20 -2.97 12.78
CA LEU A 588 7.90 -3.18 13.41
C LEU A 588 7.57 -2.13 14.46
N HIS A 589 8.56 -1.65 15.24
CA HIS A 589 8.31 -0.64 16.27
C HIS A 589 7.83 0.70 15.68
N MET A 590 8.48 1.18 14.62
CA MET A 590 8.09 2.42 13.95
C MET A 590 6.68 2.29 13.33
N ILE A 591 6.41 1.15 12.70
CA ILE A 591 5.08 0.83 12.13
C ILE A 591 4.03 0.78 13.24
N SER A 592 4.35 0.17 14.38
CA SER A 592 3.47 0.05 15.55
C SER A 592 3.07 1.42 16.11
N ASN A 593 4.03 2.34 16.26
CA ASN A 593 3.75 3.68 16.80
C ASN A 593 2.74 4.45 15.94
N ARG A 594 2.92 4.38 14.62
CA ARG A 594 2.00 4.98 13.64
C ARG A 594 0.64 4.30 13.65
N LEU A 595 0.60 2.96 13.55
CA LEU A 595 -0.66 2.20 13.49
C LEU A 595 -1.47 2.29 14.78
N ARG A 596 -0.84 2.52 15.93
CA ARG A 596 -1.54 2.64 17.21
C ARG A 596 -2.49 3.84 17.23
N ILE A 597 -2.03 5.00 16.76
CA ILE A 597 -2.87 6.20 16.63
C ILE A 597 -3.91 5.99 15.54
N GLU A 598 -3.52 5.44 14.38
CA GLU A 598 -4.44 5.15 13.26
C GLU A 598 -5.61 4.26 13.71
N ARG A 599 -5.33 3.19 14.46
CA ARG A 599 -6.35 2.28 14.99
C ARG A 599 -7.23 2.92 16.05
N ALA A 600 -6.68 3.80 16.89
CA ALA A 600 -7.47 4.54 17.86
C ALA A 600 -8.51 5.44 17.17
N ILE A 601 -8.10 6.13 16.09
CA ILE A 601 -8.99 6.93 15.25
C ILE A 601 -10.05 6.06 14.57
N GLN A 602 -9.64 4.94 13.95
CA GLN A 602 -10.55 4.04 13.26
C GLN A 602 -11.61 3.45 14.21
N LYS A 603 -11.19 2.95 15.38
CA LYS A 603 -12.11 2.47 16.43
C LYS A 603 -13.08 3.56 16.89
N GLY A 604 -12.61 4.82 16.96
CA GLY A 604 -13.46 5.98 17.25
C GLY A 604 -14.57 6.14 16.21
N ARG A 605 -14.22 6.16 14.92
CA ARG A 605 -15.19 6.27 13.81
C ARG A 605 -16.21 5.14 13.81
N GLU A 606 -15.76 3.90 13.92
CA GLU A 606 -16.64 2.71 13.92
C GLU A 606 -17.64 2.74 15.09
N THR A 607 -17.17 3.12 16.29
CA THR A 607 -18.04 3.20 17.48
C THR A 607 -19.10 4.29 17.30
N ILE A 608 -18.71 5.47 16.81
CA ILE A 608 -19.63 6.60 16.61
C ILE A 608 -20.63 6.32 15.49
N ARG A 609 -20.19 5.68 14.39
CA ARG A 609 -21.11 5.24 13.33
C ARG A 609 -22.16 4.28 13.90
N ARG A 610 -21.76 3.34 14.77
CA ARG A 610 -22.70 2.42 15.43
C ARG A 610 -23.67 3.15 16.36
N GLU A 611 -23.20 4.11 17.14
CA GLU A 611 -24.05 4.93 18.02
C GLU A 611 -25.05 5.78 17.22
N LEU A 612 -24.61 6.43 16.14
CA LEU A 612 -25.48 7.20 15.24
C LEU A 612 -26.57 6.32 14.61
N ARG A 613 -26.20 5.10 14.17
CA ARG A 613 -27.18 4.11 13.68
C ARG A 613 -28.22 3.79 14.74
N GLN A 614 -27.79 3.47 15.97
CA GLN A 614 -28.71 3.16 17.08
C GLN A 614 -29.66 4.32 17.42
N GLN A 615 -29.17 5.56 17.40
CA GLN A 615 -30.02 6.73 17.62
C GLN A 615 -31.09 6.89 16.55
N ARG A 616 -30.74 6.72 15.27
CA ARG A 616 -31.73 6.76 14.19
C ARG A 616 -32.78 5.65 14.33
N TYR A 617 -32.38 4.43 14.68
CA TYR A 617 -33.34 3.34 14.93
C TYR A 617 -34.33 3.70 16.05
N HIS A 618 -33.85 4.29 17.14
CA HIS A 618 -34.72 4.76 18.22
C HIS A 618 -35.65 5.89 17.79
N ASP A 619 -35.15 6.88 17.04
CA ASP A 619 -35.96 8.00 16.55
C ASP A 619 -37.06 7.54 15.59
N VAL A 620 -36.74 6.61 14.69
CA VAL A 620 -37.71 6.01 13.77
C VAL A 620 -38.77 5.23 14.55
N ASN A 621 -38.37 4.39 15.50
CA ASN A 621 -39.30 3.59 16.30
C ASN A 621 -40.21 4.46 17.18
N ASN A 622 -39.70 5.56 17.73
CA ASN A 622 -40.50 6.54 18.47
C ASN A 622 -41.53 7.22 17.57
N ARG A 623 -41.14 7.65 16.35
CA ARG A 623 -42.09 8.23 15.38
C ARG A 623 -43.18 7.24 14.96
N PHE A 624 -42.86 5.96 14.78
CA PHE A 624 -43.86 4.93 14.51
C PHE A 624 -44.78 4.67 15.71
N SER A 625 -44.25 4.72 16.93
CA SER A 625 -45.04 4.57 18.16
C SER A 625 -45.99 5.74 18.40
N GLU A 626 -45.55 6.98 18.14
CA GLU A 626 -46.40 8.18 18.19
C GLU A 626 -47.50 8.13 17.13
N ARG A 627 -47.18 7.67 15.91
CA ARG A 627 -48.18 7.51 14.82
C ARG A 627 -49.24 6.46 15.12
N ASN A 628 -48.88 5.38 15.82
CA ASN A 628 -49.83 4.33 16.23
C ASN A 628 -50.59 4.69 17.52
N GLY A 629 -50.05 5.57 18.36
CA GLY A 629 -50.73 6.12 19.54
C GLY A 629 -51.93 7.01 19.20
N ASP A 630 -51.87 7.72 18.08
CA ASP A 630 -52.97 8.59 17.60
C ASP A 630 -54.14 7.81 16.97
N VAL A 631 -53.92 6.57 16.53
CA VAL A 631 -54.99 5.70 16.01
C VAL A 631 -55.81 5.06 17.14
N GLY A 632 -55.28 4.99 18.37
CA GLY A 632 -55.99 4.48 19.55
C GLY A 632 -57.05 5.42 20.13
N SER A 633 -57.05 6.69 19.73
CA SER A 633 -58.01 7.73 20.19
C SER A 633 -59.26 7.83 19.29
N SER A 634 -59.24 7.25 18.09
CA SER A 634 -60.33 7.36 17.11
C SER A 634 -61.14 6.07 16.91
N ILE A 635 -60.85 4.98 17.63
CA ILE A 635 -61.61 3.72 17.58
C ILE A 635 -62.59 3.66 18.76
N ASN A 636 -63.54 4.59 18.80
CA ASN A 636 -64.77 4.46 19.61
C ASN A 636 -66.04 4.88 18.84
N HIS A 637 -65.90 5.21 17.56
CA HIS A 637 -67.01 5.40 16.64
C HIS A 637 -66.65 4.75 15.31
N ILE A 638 -66.97 3.46 15.18
CA ILE A 638 -67.42 2.74 13.96
C ILE A 638 -67.64 1.30 14.46
N ASN A 639 -68.70 1.12 15.26
CA ASN A 639 -69.39 -0.15 15.37
C ASN A 639 -70.62 0.01 14.47
N ASP A 640 -70.47 -0.35 13.20
CA ASP A 640 -71.54 -0.87 12.34
C ASP A 640 -70.93 -1.10 10.96
N PHE A 641 -70.65 -2.36 10.69
CA PHE A 641 -70.69 -3.09 9.41
C PHE A 641 -69.72 -4.26 9.49
N ARG A 642 -70.24 -5.32 10.09
CA ARG A 642 -69.72 -6.68 10.02
C ARG A 642 -70.25 -7.30 8.74
N GLU A 643 -69.39 -7.76 7.84
CA GLU A 643 -69.37 -9.15 7.32
C GLU A 643 -68.52 -9.29 6.03
N HIS A 644 -67.81 -10.44 5.97
CA HIS A 644 -67.12 -11.05 4.83
C HIS A 644 -65.78 -10.47 4.33
N ASN A 645 -64.66 -10.96 4.90
CA ASN A 645 -63.92 -12.11 4.33
C ASN A 645 -62.59 -12.32 5.08
N ALA A 646 -62.31 -13.59 5.38
CA ALA A 646 -61.11 -14.04 6.06
C ALA A 646 -59.91 -14.11 5.10
N VAL A 647 -58.81 -13.43 5.42
CA VAL A 647 -57.45 -13.81 5.02
C VAL A 647 -56.48 -13.38 6.12
N SER A 648 -55.73 -14.32 6.67
CA SER A 648 -54.62 -14.08 7.61
C SER A 648 -53.46 -13.37 6.89
N PRO A 649 -52.83 -12.32 7.47
CA PRO A 649 -51.61 -11.78 6.89
C PRO A 649 -50.41 -12.59 7.42
N THR A 650 -49.77 -13.29 6.50
CA THR A 650 -48.37 -13.73 6.58
C THR A 650 -47.46 -12.53 6.81
N ILE A 651 -46.55 -12.66 7.78
CA ILE A 651 -45.47 -11.71 8.08
C ILE A 651 -44.53 -11.64 6.86
N SER A 652 -44.45 -10.46 6.21
CA SER A 652 -43.55 -10.16 5.09
C SER A 652 -42.13 -9.87 5.57
N ASN A 653 -41.14 -10.34 4.80
CA ASN A 653 -39.70 -10.11 4.93
C ASN A 653 -39.27 -8.67 4.54
N GLU A 654 -40.06 -7.64 4.86
CA GLU A 654 -39.75 -6.25 4.47
C GLU A 654 -38.65 -5.59 5.34
N GLY A 655 -38.23 -6.22 6.42
CA GLY A 655 -37.24 -5.64 7.35
C GLY A 655 -35.78 -5.69 6.88
N THR A 656 -35.43 -6.43 5.84
CA THR A 656 -34.02 -6.57 5.39
C THR A 656 -33.61 -5.56 4.33
N ASP A 657 -34.53 -5.11 3.47
CA ASP A 657 -34.24 -4.16 2.39
C ASP A 657 -34.18 -2.71 2.89
N ASP A 658 -34.91 -2.39 3.96
CA ASP A 658 -34.83 -1.10 4.65
C ASP A 658 -33.47 -0.90 5.36
N LEU A 659 -32.83 -1.97 5.83
CA LEU A 659 -31.52 -1.89 6.50
C LEU A 659 -30.39 -1.49 5.53
N SER A 660 -30.41 -2.00 4.30
CA SER A 660 -29.44 -1.61 3.26
C SER A 660 -29.66 -0.19 2.77
N ARG A 661 -30.92 0.23 2.60
CA ARG A 661 -31.26 1.61 2.23
C ARG A 661 -30.85 2.61 3.32
N LEU A 662 -31.03 2.25 4.59
CA LEU A 662 -30.59 3.07 5.73
C LEU A 662 -29.08 3.24 5.81
N ASP A 663 -28.29 2.27 5.31
CA ASP A 663 -26.84 2.36 5.26
C ASP A 663 -26.38 3.30 4.13
N ASP A 664 -26.99 3.22 2.94
CA ASP A 664 -26.74 4.15 1.83
C ASP A 664 -27.17 5.60 2.19
N ASP A 665 -28.35 5.76 2.82
CA ASP A 665 -28.87 7.08 3.28
C ASP A 665 -28.06 7.67 4.46
N LEU A 666 -27.30 6.85 5.20
CA LEU A 666 -26.44 7.31 6.29
C LEU A 666 -25.13 7.90 5.75
N ASP A 667 -24.55 7.26 4.74
CA ASP A 667 -23.32 7.71 4.10
C ASP A 667 -23.57 8.99 3.28
N ASP A 668 -24.74 9.10 2.61
CA ASP A 668 -25.20 10.33 1.94
C ASP A 668 -25.46 11.50 2.92
N TYR A 669 -26.14 11.25 4.05
CA TYR A 669 -26.47 12.31 5.02
C TYR A 669 -25.26 12.81 5.82
N LEU A 670 -24.27 11.95 6.07
CA LEU A 670 -23.05 12.33 6.80
C LEU A 670 -21.98 12.95 5.88
N GLY A 671 -22.23 13.03 4.56
CA GLY A 671 -21.24 13.42 3.56
C GLY A 671 -19.99 12.55 3.66
N ASP A 672 -20.21 11.25 3.91
CA ASP A 672 -19.22 10.20 4.08
C ASP A 672 -19.36 9.25 2.87
N GLU A 673 -19.43 9.80 1.65
CA GLU A 673 -18.98 9.00 0.51
C GLU A 673 -17.51 8.65 0.80
N ASP A 674 -17.20 7.35 0.93
CA ASP A 674 -15.82 6.86 0.82
C ASP A 674 -15.30 7.03 -0.64
N SER A 675 -16.05 7.73 -1.50
CA SER A 675 -15.57 8.43 -2.68
C SER A 675 -14.87 9.72 -2.21
N VAL A 676 -13.55 9.74 -2.37
CA VAL A 676 -12.81 11.00 -2.29
C VAL A 676 -13.33 11.86 -3.43
N ASP A 677 -13.87 13.02 -3.09
CA ASP A 677 -14.29 14.08 -4.02
C ASP A 677 -13.16 14.36 -5.01
N VAL A 678 -13.18 13.66 -6.15
CA VAL A 678 -12.27 13.89 -7.25
C VAL A 678 -12.89 15.05 -8.01
N GLY A 679 -12.42 16.27 -7.72
CA GLY A 679 -12.69 17.42 -8.55
C GLY A 679 -12.22 17.16 -9.98
N ILE A 680 -13.13 16.63 -10.79
CA ILE A 680 -13.05 16.60 -12.24
C ILE A 680 -14.13 17.58 -12.70
N ASP A 681 -13.72 18.83 -12.89
CA ASP A 681 -14.42 19.73 -13.79
C ASP A 681 -14.19 19.22 -15.22
N CYS A 682 -14.96 18.21 -15.63
CA CYS A 682 -15.13 17.88 -17.04
C CYS A 682 -16.34 18.65 -17.54
N TYR A 683 -16.06 19.77 -18.20
CA TYR A 683 -16.97 20.39 -19.15
C TYR A 683 -17.45 19.33 -20.16
N TYR A 684 -18.71 18.92 -20.04
CA TYR A 684 -19.43 18.26 -21.13
C TYR A 684 -19.96 19.36 -22.04
N ASP A 685 -19.28 19.56 -23.16
CA ASP A 685 -19.77 20.40 -24.25
C ASP A 685 -20.72 19.55 -25.10
N ASP A 686 -22.02 19.81 -24.94
CA ASP A 686 -23.11 19.10 -25.60
C ASP A 686 -23.27 19.66 -27.02
N GLY A 687 -22.56 19.04 -27.96
CA GLY A 687 -22.59 19.40 -29.38
C GLY A 687 -23.90 19.02 -30.06
N SER A 688 -24.93 19.88 -29.92
CA SER A 688 -26.11 19.81 -30.77
C SER A 688 -25.86 20.56 -32.09
N SER A 689 -25.94 19.82 -33.19
CA SER A 689 -25.89 20.34 -34.55
C SER A 689 -27.04 21.31 -34.84
N LYS A 690 -26.73 22.53 -35.28
CA LYS A 690 -27.61 23.32 -36.16
C LYS A 690 -26.84 24.38 -36.95
N THR A 691 -27.08 24.31 -38.24
CA THR A 691 -26.73 25.20 -39.37
C THR A 691 -26.78 26.70 -39.10
N GLY A 692 -25.82 27.46 -39.64
CA GLY A 692 -25.92 28.92 -39.77
C GLY A 692 -24.63 29.58 -40.26
N SER A 693 -24.62 29.99 -41.53
CA SER A 693 -23.64 30.84 -42.24
C SER A 693 -23.33 32.18 -41.54
N PHE A 694 -22.08 32.67 -41.61
CA PHE A 694 -21.69 33.96 -42.24
C PHE A 694 -20.18 34.30 -42.05
N GLU A 695 -19.56 34.75 -43.16
CA GLU A 695 -18.43 35.71 -43.40
C GLU A 695 -17.46 36.08 -42.26
N SER A 696 -16.16 35.78 -42.38
CA SER A 696 -15.06 36.52 -43.05
C SER A 696 -14.62 37.81 -42.35
N ASP A 697 -13.39 37.82 -41.81
CA ASP A 697 -12.40 38.91 -41.97
C ASP A 697 -11.03 38.58 -41.31
N ASN A 698 -10.13 38.03 -42.14
CA ASN A 698 -8.84 38.61 -42.55
C ASN A 698 -7.94 39.48 -41.61
N VAL A 699 -6.64 39.11 -41.67
CA VAL A 699 -5.35 39.86 -41.53
C VAL A 699 -4.74 40.16 -40.13
N PRO A 700 -3.39 40.31 -40.00
CA PRO A 700 -2.56 39.40 -39.18
C PRO A 700 -1.50 40.11 -38.28
N TYR A 701 -0.68 39.28 -37.61
CA TYR A 701 0.70 39.49 -37.11
C TYR A 701 1.26 40.92 -36.99
N ASP A 702 1.72 41.26 -35.76
CA ASP A 702 3.04 41.86 -35.62
C ASP A 702 3.72 41.53 -34.27
N SER A 703 5.03 41.67 -34.27
CA SER A 703 5.99 41.15 -33.30
C SER A 703 6.62 42.25 -32.42
N SER A 704 7.20 41.81 -31.28
CA SER A 704 8.28 42.43 -30.48
C SER A 704 7.97 43.16 -29.16
N SER A 705 8.98 43.10 -28.27
CA SER A 705 9.20 43.75 -26.95
C SER A 705 8.59 43.03 -25.73
N SER A 706 9.37 42.29 -24.94
CA SER A 706 10.34 42.70 -23.88
C SER A 706 9.68 43.05 -22.55
N SER A 707 9.89 42.23 -21.51
CA SER A 707 10.33 42.66 -20.16
C SER A 707 10.42 41.44 -19.24
N ASP A 708 11.58 41.35 -18.60
CA ASP A 708 11.84 40.63 -17.36
C ASP A 708 10.88 41.09 -16.26
N ASP A 709 10.60 40.21 -15.27
CA ASP A 709 10.68 40.56 -13.85
C ASP A 709 10.50 39.32 -12.96
N ASP A 710 11.59 38.98 -12.27
CA ASP A 710 11.61 38.33 -10.95
C ASP A 710 10.81 39.17 -9.93
N TYR A 711 10.28 38.56 -8.87
CA TYR A 711 10.56 38.98 -7.48
C TYR A 711 9.87 38.06 -6.46
N SER A 712 10.71 37.37 -5.69
CA SER A 712 10.49 36.95 -4.32
C SER A 712 10.60 38.15 -3.36
N ALA A 713 9.72 38.28 -2.37
CA ALA A 713 10.02 38.62 -0.96
C ALA A 713 8.81 39.28 -0.28
N TYR A 714 8.45 38.77 0.90
CA TYR A 714 8.10 39.59 2.06
C TYR A 714 8.33 38.74 3.33
N ASP A 715 9.41 39.05 4.02
CA ASP A 715 9.57 38.85 5.46
C ASP A 715 10.57 39.92 5.92
N ASP A 716 10.11 40.84 6.77
CA ASP A 716 10.97 41.70 7.57
C ASP A 716 10.18 42.19 8.80
N ILE A 717 10.76 41.99 9.98
CA ILE A 717 10.96 43.00 11.04
C ILE A 717 11.90 42.41 12.11
N ASN A 718 13.15 42.89 12.04
CA ASN A 718 14.09 43.29 13.10
C ASN A 718 14.00 42.71 14.52
N SER A 719 15.14 42.19 15.01
CA SER A 719 15.86 42.85 16.11
C SER A 719 17.36 42.50 16.13
N HIS A 720 18.16 43.55 16.30
CA HIS A 720 19.62 43.61 16.36
C HIS A 720 20.24 42.90 17.59
N HIS A 721 21.43 42.31 17.45
CA HIS A 721 22.66 42.82 18.08
C HIS A 721 23.93 42.05 17.66
N GLU A 722 24.90 42.85 17.21
CA GLU A 722 26.38 42.76 17.21
C GLU A 722 27.13 41.42 17.15
N TYR A 723 27.94 41.34 16.09
CA TYR A 723 29.12 40.51 15.93
C TYR A 723 30.30 41.04 16.75
N ASP A 724 31.15 40.11 17.21
CA ASP A 724 32.58 40.36 17.41
C ASP A 724 33.37 39.20 16.73
N PRO A 725 34.41 39.48 15.90
CA PRO A 725 35.08 38.45 15.11
C PRO A 725 36.44 38.02 15.72
N LEU A 726 36.92 36.87 15.23
CA LEU A 726 38.29 36.31 15.33
C LEU A 726 38.64 35.51 16.60
N THR A 727 38.88 34.20 16.45
CA THR A 727 40.25 33.61 16.37
C THR A 727 40.21 32.08 16.27
N LEU A 728 40.95 31.56 15.26
CA LEU A 728 41.52 30.20 15.08
C LEU A 728 40.63 28.95 15.11
#